data_AF-A0A958H0Z5-F1
#
_entry.id   AF-A0A958H0Z5-F1
#
_cell.length_a   1.000
_cell.length_b   1.000
_cell.length_c   1.000
_cell.angle_alpha   90.00
_cell.angle_beta   90.00
_cell.angle_gamma   90.00
#
_symmetry.space_group_name_H-M   'P 1'
#
loop_
_entity.id
_entity.type
_entity.pdbx_description
1 polymer ?
#
loop_
_entity_poly.entity_id
_entity_poly.type
_entity_poly.pdbx_seq_one_letter_code
_entity_poly.pdbx_strand_id
1 'polypeptide(L)'
;MATSPTTPSTTREESADSAARRKAIEQTLASMADVISPAQLTYFSNRSIAEVEALQEEVSAVVPAGNIVGLVMGGLIRLRDRTLPRDRAKSDVSALMRGLDMLPRHILPSTIYGTLFIGPAAVLAAYQKLLILTGKDPESAFPEGLWQFYLEFALREDSAHHTNETLGFHQALKNYNLNLSEVDQLAAWVCAVSQAYFQFDEWLFNEWRERVLLYLIDEAVAEANLGHKISFKRIPQAWAAQRPYRRGHDAQPDENFAQYRRRRFDNFFQSRLKLLPETQQQRLQAVYDQRALAELAVYQQQLSILATLEPDKYRENKRAIPLWQARVGIILKNRYYLMPAYHSDQIGRPVLFESQLPDSKFYPLQLDYNGSLYDLEGHALDVSRSGQVFQKDTKQLIGYLRPASFQAIRRQIAAIFEHADSAEAVAAGGLDDQLVSIRRVEQEQARKALSNETARQEIQAIKYAPVLINWDEQARNQPLAHIRQHKRGIGDHALTIFRTPESMVFDQSHIFFDGLWGMAVSEILTGEAVSWAAYFSSLPQPKPVSDPPYFLNFKPELALNEFNKVATVEVSAENDIVDMKTLDMLRKVLPKRHPDLKLTVNDVLVLYRCAFGLDYRPSPGLEDALFELNMQNKPETHEAHELIHTALAKAQQNNPSIVIPMDAMSARPQERLYPTTFRNPFTELWGHYQEASDTLERYYRDKTQKNWADFSAARRALLAQLNYFGQIMRAYKRVALEGGSTSTAMMKLLAHLPNSLLKLLDEIPQRVDILNEVLKGEEVFSNGGRVARSSSISRFISAKDDNYNKALVWGVLTDDNDVMHLSLRDFRPHVAALRSINRPDLAELIVQDYLDAFASGFNQFVQRLLDILNANATHSVEEVAA
;
A
#
# COMPACT_ATOMS: atom_id res chain seq x y z
N MET A 1 12.01 34.71 -67.16
CA MET A 1 10.70 34.22 -67.65
C MET A 1 10.31 33.01 -66.82
N ALA A 2 9.05 33.01 -66.38
CA ALA A 2 8.50 32.19 -65.32
C ALA A 2 7.96 30.83 -65.81
N THR A 3 7.39 30.09 -64.83
CA THR A 3 6.52 28.89 -64.85
C THR A 3 7.21 27.53 -64.70
N SER A 4 6.84 26.60 -63.81
CA SER A 4 5.97 26.55 -62.62
C SER A 4 6.25 25.20 -61.90
N PRO A 5 6.21 25.09 -60.55
CA PRO A 5 6.06 23.81 -59.88
C PRO A 5 4.62 23.61 -59.37
N THR A 6 4.12 22.40 -59.57
CA THR A 6 2.86 21.86 -59.04
C THR A 6 2.93 21.70 -57.51
N THR A 7 1.92 22.23 -56.82
CA THR A 7 1.64 22.00 -55.38
C THR A 7 0.88 20.69 -55.16
N PRO A 8 1.13 19.94 -54.07
CA PRO A 8 0.32 18.80 -53.66
C PRO A 8 -0.77 19.20 -52.64
N SER A 9 -1.71 18.27 -52.46
CA SER A 9 -3.09 18.40 -51.99
C SER A 9 -3.31 18.29 -50.47
N THR A 10 -2.62 19.08 -49.64
CA THR A 10 -2.72 18.97 -48.17
C THR A 10 -3.88 19.76 -47.53
N THR A 11 -4.45 20.77 -48.20
CA THR A 11 -5.47 21.65 -47.60
C THR A 11 -6.91 21.11 -47.62
N ARG A 12 -7.19 20.04 -48.36
CA ARG A 12 -8.55 19.49 -48.54
C ARG A 12 -8.91 18.41 -47.53
N GLU A 13 -7.93 17.68 -47.00
CA GLU A 13 -8.13 16.65 -45.97
C GLU A 13 -8.33 17.27 -44.57
N GLU A 14 -7.54 18.29 -44.19
CA GLU A 14 -7.71 18.99 -42.90
C GLU A 14 -9.07 19.71 -42.78
N SER A 15 -9.63 20.23 -43.87
CA SER A 15 -10.93 20.92 -43.84
C SER A 15 -12.11 19.96 -43.72
N ALA A 16 -12.00 18.75 -44.29
CA ALA A 16 -13.03 17.73 -44.23
C ALA A 16 -13.11 17.11 -42.82
N ASP A 17 -11.96 16.92 -42.17
CA ASP A 17 -11.86 16.33 -40.83
C ASP A 17 -12.39 17.27 -39.72
N SER A 18 -12.14 18.58 -39.88
CA SER A 18 -12.71 19.63 -39.01
C SER A 18 -14.24 19.72 -39.10
N ALA A 19 -14.82 19.50 -40.29
CA ALA A 19 -16.27 19.51 -40.51
C ALA A 19 -16.96 18.26 -39.95
N ALA A 20 -16.34 17.08 -40.10
CA ALA A 20 -16.83 15.83 -39.52
C ALA A 20 -16.85 15.89 -37.99
N ARG A 21 -15.81 16.46 -37.37
CA ARG A 21 -15.72 16.66 -35.92
C ARG A 21 -16.82 17.59 -35.39
N ARG A 22 -17.04 18.74 -36.04
CA ARG A 22 -18.13 19.67 -35.63
C ARG A 22 -19.50 19.00 -35.67
N LYS A 23 -19.77 18.25 -36.74
CA LYS A 23 -21.03 17.52 -36.89
C LYS A 23 -21.25 16.49 -35.78
N ALA A 24 -20.20 15.79 -35.37
CA ALA A 24 -20.28 14.80 -34.28
C ALA A 24 -20.48 15.45 -32.91
N ILE A 25 -19.88 16.63 -32.66
CA ILE A 25 -20.12 17.42 -31.44
C ILE A 25 -21.57 17.90 -31.38
N GLU A 26 -22.09 18.47 -32.47
CA GLU A 26 -23.48 18.95 -32.58
C GLU A 26 -24.49 17.82 -32.37
N GLN A 27 -24.24 16.64 -32.93
CA GLN A 27 -25.08 15.46 -32.74
C GLN A 27 -25.07 14.94 -31.30
N THR A 28 -23.94 15.05 -30.60
CA THR A 28 -23.81 14.64 -29.20
C THR A 28 -24.58 15.60 -28.29
N LEU A 29 -24.43 16.92 -28.51
CA LEU A 29 -25.19 17.95 -27.81
C LEU A 29 -26.70 17.80 -27.99
N ALA A 30 -27.14 17.61 -29.24
CA ALA A 30 -28.55 17.39 -29.56
C ALA A 30 -29.10 16.15 -28.85
N SER A 31 -28.36 15.04 -28.86
CA SER A 31 -28.78 13.82 -28.16
C SER A 31 -28.87 14.00 -26.64
N MET A 32 -28.01 14.81 -26.03
CA MET A 32 -28.10 15.09 -24.59
C MET A 32 -29.34 15.93 -24.27
N ALA A 33 -29.62 16.96 -25.09
CA ALA A 33 -30.79 17.82 -24.94
C ALA A 33 -32.12 17.08 -25.17
N ASP A 34 -32.15 16.11 -26.09
CA ASP A 34 -33.34 15.28 -26.37
C ASP A 34 -33.70 14.33 -25.21
N VAL A 35 -32.69 13.91 -24.43
CA VAL A 35 -32.89 12.99 -23.31
C VAL A 35 -33.43 13.72 -22.08
N ILE A 36 -32.94 14.94 -21.84
CA ILE A 36 -33.36 15.75 -20.70
C ILE A 36 -33.03 17.23 -20.91
N SER A 37 -33.92 18.13 -20.50
CA SER A 37 -33.68 19.56 -20.68
C SER A 37 -32.66 20.12 -19.67
N PRO A 38 -31.91 21.19 -20.02
CA PRO A 38 -30.98 21.85 -19.09
C PRO A 38 -31.65 22.32 -17.79
N ALA A 39 -32.93 22.72 -17.85
CA ALA A 39 -33.72 23.11 -16.68
C ALA A 39 -34.03 21.91 -15.76
N GLN A 40 -34.22 20.71 -16.31
CA GLN A 40 -34.38 19.49 -15.51
C GLN A 40 -33.04 19.05 -14.91
N LEU A 41 -31.93 19.14 -15.66
CA LEU A 41 -30.59 18.86 -15.14
C LEU A 41 -30.16 19.82 -14.02
N THR A 42 -30.61 21.08 -14.06
CA THR A 42 -30.45 22.05 -12.98
C THR A 42 -31.07 21.52 -11.67
N TYR A 43 -32.28 20.96 -11.76
CA TYR A 43 -32.96 20.32 -10.63
C TYR A 43 -32.22 19.07 -10.12
N PHE A 44 -31.60 18.28 -11.01
CA PHE A 44 -30.86 17.09 -10.59
C PHE A 44 -29.50 17.42 -9.96
N SER A 45 -28.78 18.39 -10.53
CA SER A 45 -27.39 18.69 -10.17
C SER A 45 -27.21 19.83 -9.16
N ASN A 46 -28.27 20.56 -8.82
CA ASN A 46 -28.21 21.82 -8.06
C ASN A 46 -27.23 22.85 -8.68
N ARG A 47 -27.11 22.87 -10.01
CA ARG A 47 -26.27 23.80 -10.77
C ARG A 47 -27.12 24.74 -11.61
N SER A 48 -26.60 25.92 -11.90
CA SER A 48 -27.27 26.86 -12.80
C SER A 48 -27.35 26.30 -14.23
N ILE A 49 -28.33 26.78 -15.00
CA ILE A 49 -28.51 26.39 -16.41
C ILE A 49 -27.21 26.64 -17.21
N ALA A 50 -26.54 27.78 -16.98
CA ALA A 50 -25.28 28.10 -17.63
C ALA A 50 -24.15 27.10 -17.31
N GLU A 51 -24.06 26.61 -16.07
CA GLU A 51 -23.09 25.58 -15.70
C GLU A 51 -23.43 24.22 -16.32
N VAL A 52 -24.73 23.88 -16.41
CA VAL A 52 -25.21 22.65 -17.07
C VAL A 52 -24.86 22.67 -18.56
N GLU A 53 -25.14 23.77 -19.25
CA GLU A 53 -24.85 23.91 -20.68
C GLU A 53 -23.35 23.87 -20.96
N ALA A 54 -22.53 24.55 -20.14
CA ALA A 54 -21.07 24.48 -20.24
C ALA A 54 -20.53 23.05 -20.07
N LEU A 55 -21.07 22.30 -19.10
CA LEU A 55 -20.69 20.90 -18.89
C LEU A 55 -21.11 20.00 -20.08
N GLN A 56 -22.28 20.24 -20.69
CA GLN A 56 -22.73 19.49 -21.88
C GLN A 56 -21.85 19.76 -23.10
N GLU A 57 -21.44 21.01 -23.32
CA GLU A 57 -20.49 21.40 -24.38
C GLU A 57 -19.12 20.75 -24.17
N GLU A 58 -18.61 20.77 -22.93
CA GLU A 58 -17.35 20.12 -22.60
C GLU A 58 -17.40 18.60 -22.81
N VAL A 59 -18.48 17.92 -22.39
CA VAL A 59 -18.65 16.48 -22.63
C VAL A 59 -18.65 16.17 -24.12
N SER A 60 -19.39 16.95 -24.91
CA SER A 60 -19.55 16.73 -26.35
C SER A 60 -18.28 17.02 -27.14
N ALA A 61 -17.48 17.99 -26.69
CA ALA A 61 -16.18 18.30 -27.29
C ALA A 61 -15.11 17.22 -27.02
N VAL A 62 -15.25 16.52 -25.89
CA VAL A 62 -14.30 15.48 -25.42
C VAL A 62 -14.68 14.09 -25.96
N VAL A 63 -15.98 13.75 -26.03
CA VAL A 63 -16.49 12.48 -26.58
C VAL A 63 -17.61 12.77 -27.59
N PRO A 64 -17.28 13.08 -28.86
CA PRO A 64 -18.27 13.34 -29.90
C PRO A 64 -18.85 12.02 -30.45
N ALA A 65 -19.60 11.30 -29.61
CA ALA A 65 -20.11 9.94 -29.89
C ALA A 65 -21.62 9.90 -30.24
N GLY A 66 -22.21 11.05 -30.57
CA GLY A 66 -23.61 11.18 -30.98
C GLY A 66 -24.57 10.62 -29.91
N ASN A 67 -25.46 9.72 -30.33
CA ASN A 67 -26.57 9.23 -29.49
C ASN A 67 -26.15 8.39 -28.28
N ILE A 68 -24.90 7.92 -28.24
CA ILE A 68 -24.39 7.05 -27.16
C ILE A 68 -24.33 7.81 -25.84
N VAL A 69 -23.89 9.08 -25.85
CA VAL A 69 -23.77 9.91 -24.65
C VAL A 69 -25.13 10.19 -24.02
N GLY A 70 -26.14 10.49 -24.85
CA GLY A 70 -27.52 10.65 -24.38
C GLY A 70 -28.09 9.38 -23.75
N LEU A 71 -27.83 8.20 -24.34
CA LEU A 71 -28.27 6.91 -23.78
C LEU A 71 -27.69 6.65 -22.38
N VAL A 72 -26.39 6.90 -22.19
CA VAL A 72 -25.70 6.74 -20.90
C VAL A 72 -26.27 7.70 -19.85
N MET A 73 -26.42 8.97 -20.22
CA MET A 73 -27.00 10.00 -19.34
C MET A 73 -28.43 9.63 -18.94
N GLY A 74 -29.26 9.19 -19.89
CA GLY A 74 -30.62 8.71 -19.62
C GLY A 74 -30.67 7.49 -18.70
N GLY A 75 -29.69 6.58 -18.81
CA GLY A 75 -29.51 5.45 -17.89
C GLY A 75 -29.15 5.89 -16.46
N LEU A 76 -28.19 6.81 -16.33
CA LEU A 76 -27.75 7.37 -15.04
C LEU A 76 -28.86 8.11 -14.28
N ILE A 77 -29.72 8.84 -15.01
CA ILE A 77 -30.88 9.56 -14.43
C ILE A 77 -31.94 8.56 -13.95
N ARG A 78 -32.21 7.51 -14.72
CA ARG A 78 -33.20 6.47 -14.35
C ARG A 78 -32.76 5.57 -13.20
N LEU A 79 -31.45 5.48 -12.94
CA LEU A 79 -30.87 4.70 -11.85
C LEU A 79 -31.10 5.31 -10.46
N ARG A 80 -31.61 6.54 -10.36
CA ARG A 80 -31.93 7.18 -9.07
C ARG A 80 -33.04 6.45 -8.31
N ASP A 81 -33.88 5.66 -8.99
CA ASP A 81 -35.08 5.04 -8.39
C ASP A 81 -35.23 3.51 -8.57
N ARG A 82 -34.36 2.79 -9.30
CA ARG A 82 -34.49 1.32 -9.53
C ARG A 82 -33.19 0.57 -9.83
N THR A 83 -33.18 -0.74 -9.55
CA THR A 83 -32.17 -1.73 -9.99
C THR A 83 -32.36 -2.10 -11.48
N LEU A 84 -31.30 -2.02 -12.30
CA LEU A 84 -31.34 -2.35 -13.74
C LEU A 84 -31.25 -3.87 -14.02
N PRO A 85 -32.03 -4.43 -14.97
CA PRO A 85 -31.85 -5.79 -15.47
C PRO A 85 -30.50 -6.01 -16.16
N ARG A 86 -29.86 -7.16 -15.89
CA ARG A 86 -28.48 -7.50 -16.26
C ARG A 86 -28.19 -7.39 -17.77
N ASP A 87 -29.11 -7.84 -18.61
CA ASP A 87 -28.90 -7.91 -20.07
C ASP A 87 -28.89 -6.54 -20.74
N ARG A 88 -29.64 -5.58 -20.18
CA ARG A 88 -29.70 -4.21 -20.68
C ARG A 88 -28.43 -3.43 -20.36
N ALA A 89 -27.90 -3.58 -19.15
CA ALA A 89 -26.61 -3.02 -18.76
C ALA A 89 -25.45 -3.58 -19.61
N LYS A 90 -25.46 -4.88 -19.95
CA LYS A 90 -24.47 -5.50 -20.87
C LYS A 90 -24.52 -4.84 -22.26
N SER A 91 -25.72 -4.61 -22.79
CA SER A 91 -25.93 -4.01 -24.12
C SER A 91 -25.42 -2.57 -24.19
N ASP A 92 -25.74 -1.75 -23.18
CA ASP A 92 -25.41 -0.33 -23.15
C ASP A 92 -23.89 -0.09 -23.01
N VAL A 93 -23.19 -0.88 -22.17
CA VAL A 93 -21.72 -0.84 -22.07
C VAL A 93 -21.06 -1.35 -23.35
N SER A 94 -21.58 -2.42 -23.96
CA SER A 94 -21.06 -2.94 -25.23
C SER A 94 -21.25 -1.95 -26.39
N ALA A 95 -22.27 -1.09 -26.34
CA ALA A 95 -22.46 -0.01 -27.30
C ALA A 95 -21.45 1.14 -27.06
N LEU A 96 -21.17 1.47 -25.80
CA LEU A 96 -20.17 2.47 -25.42
C LEU A 96 -18.75 2.04 -25.82
N MET A 97 -18.38 0.78 -25.56
CA MET A 97 -17.09 0.22 -25.96
C MET A 97 -16.95 0.10 -27.49
N ARG A 98 -18.02 -0.27 -28.20
CA ARG A 98 -18.03 -0.22 -29.67
C ARG A 98 -17.89 1.19 -30.22
N GLY A 99 -18.44 2.20 -29.54
CA GLY A 99 -18.22 3.61 -29.87
C GLY A 99 -16.76 4.06 -29.70
N LEU A 100 -16.04 3.47 -28.74
CA LEU A 100 -14.60 3.70 -28.53
C LEU A 100 -13.75 3.06 -29.64
N ASP A 101 -14.12 1.88 -30.13
CA ASP A 101 -13.48 1.23 -31.28
C ASP A 101 -13.68 2.01 -32.60
N MET A 102 -14.73 2.84 -32.66
CA MET A 102 -15.05 3.70 -33.81
C MET A 102 -14.32 5.05 -33.80
N LEU A 103 -13.51 5.36 -32.77
CA LEU A 103 -12.68 6.57 -32.76
C LEU A 103 -11.51 6.42 -33.77
N PRO A 104 -11.40 7.28 -34.80
CA PRO A 104 -10.31 7.18 -35.76
C PRO A 104 -8.91 7.23 -35.11
N ARG A 105 -8.01 6.33 -35.54
CA ARG A 105 -6.61 6.19 -35.06
C ARG A 105 -5.75 7.47 -35.16
N HIS A 106 -6.22 8.50 -35.85
CA HIS A 106 -5.56 9.79 -36.07
C HIS A 106 -6.01 10.89 -35.10
N ILE A 107 -7.03 10.64 -34.25
CA ILE A 107 -7.51 11.57 -33.20
C ILE A 107 -6.53 11.64 -32.01
N LEU A 108 -5.71 10.61 -31.83
CA LEU A 108 -4.67 10.55 -30.82
C LEU A 108 -3.35 10.76 -31.56
N PRO A 109 -2.46 11.70 -31.13
CA PRO A 109 -1.19 11.88 -31.82
C PRO A 109 -0.51 10.52 -31.97
N SER A 110 0.10 10.26 -33.14
CA SER A 110 0.73 8.98 -33.49
C SER A 110 1.89 8.56 -32.58
N THR A 111 2.12 9.30 -31.50
CA THR A 111 2.99 8.92 -30.41
C THR A 111 2.24 8.00 -29.44
N ILE A 112 2.94 7.00 -28.93
CA ILE A 112 2.48 6.05 -27.89
C ILE A 112 1.79 6.79 -26.72
N TYR A 113 2.18 8.04 -26.44
CA TYR A 113 1.60 8.91 -25.42
C TYR A 113 0.15 9.36 -25.70
N GLY A 114 -0.19 9.64 -26.96
CA GLY A 114 -1.54 9.99 -27.37
C GLY A 114 -2.49 8.83 -27.18
N THR A 115 -2.17 7.69 -27.81
CA THR A 115 -3.06 6.54 -27.88
C THR A 115 -3.26 5.83 -26.53
N LEU A 116 -2.27 5.82 -25.65
CA LEU A 116 -2.34 5.11 -24.36
C LEU A 116 -2.87 5.98 -23.19
N PHE A 117 -2.71 7.30 -23.23
CA PHE A 117 -3.01 8.16 -22.07
C PHE A 117 -4.11 9.19 -22.30
N ILE A 118 -4.16 9.85 -23.46
CA ILE A 118 -5.10 10.95 -23.71
C ILE A 118 -6.52 10.45 -23.98
N GLY A 119 -6.66 9.35 -24.74
CA GLY A 119 -7.96 8.79 -25.14
C GLY A 119 -8.80 8.30 -23.96
N PRO A 120 -8.27 7.37 -23.14
CA PRO A 120 -8.97 6.93 -21.93
C PRO A 120 -9.24 8.06 -20.95
N ALA A 121 -8.29 8.99 -20.72
CA ALA A 121 -8.48 10.12 -19.81
C ALA A 121 -9.60 11.08 -20.27
N ALA A 122 -9.71 11.34 -21.56
CA ALA A 122 -10.80 12.13 -22.15
C ALA A 122 -12.17 11.46 -21.93
N VAL A 123 -12.28 10.17 -22.20
CA VAL A 123 -13.52 9.40 -21.99
C VAL A 123 -13.93 9.39 -20.51
N LEU A 124 -12.93 9.26 -19.62
CA LEU A 124 -13.13 9.33 -18.17
C LEU A 124 -13.63 10.70 -17.70
N ALA A 125 -13.02 11.77 -18.21
CA ALA A 125 -13.45 13.14 -17.90
C ALA A 125 -14.89 13.40 -18.37
N ALA A 126 -15.27 12.90 -19.54
CA ALA A 126 -16.64 13.01 -20.03
C ALA A 126 -17.64 12.23 -19.16
N TYR A 127 -17.32 11.00 -18.74
CA TYR A 127 -18.20 10.23 -17.85
C TYR A 127 -18.35 10.87 -16.46
N GLN A 128 -17.28 11.41 -15.87
CA GLN A 128 -17.37 12.14 -14.60
C GLN A 128 -18.25 13.39 -14.72
N LYS A 129 -18.15 14.13 -15.83
CA LYS A 129 -19.03 15.27 -16.09
C LYS A 129 -20.48 14.83 -16.29
N LEU A 130 -20.75 13.67 -16.88
CA LEU A 130 -22.09 13.07 -16.92
C LEU A 130 -22.61 12.74 -15.51
N LEU A 131 -21.80 12.15 -14.63
CA LEU A 131 -22.20 11.89 -13.24
C LEU A 131 -22.60 13.19 -12.52
N ILE A 132 -21.78 14.23 -12.64
CA ILE A 132 -22.04 15.57 -12.09
C ILE A 132 -23.35 16.15 -12.66
N LEU A 133 -23.55 16.07 -13.98
CA LEU A 133 -24.79 16.51 -14.64
C LEU A 133 -26.03 15.78 -14.10
N THR A 134 -25.90 14.50 -13.73
CA THR A 134 -26.99 13.72 -13.13
C THR A 134 -27.16 13.90 -11.61
N GLY A 135 -26.41 14.82 -11.00
CA GLY A 135 -26.49 15.13 -9.57
C GLY A 135 -25.75 14.17 -8.65
N LYS A 136 -24.86 13.35 -9.20
CA LYS A 136 -23.96 12.50 -8.42
C LYS A 136 -22.62 13.20 -8.28
N ASP A 137 -22.20 13.45 -7.05
CA ASP A 137 -20.84 13.91 -6.76
C ASP A 137 -19.88 12.70 -6.81
N PRO A 138 -18.90 12.65 -7.74
CA PRO A 138 -17.93 11.56 -7.80
C PRO A 138 -17.14 11.39 -6.50
N GLU A 139 -16.88 12.47 -5.76
CA GLU A 139 -16.11 12.42 -4.50
C GLU A 139 -16.93 11.81 -3.35
N SER A 140 -18.26 11.93 -3.38
CA SER A 140 -19.15 11.35 -2.36
C SER A 140 -19.15 9.81 -2.32
N ALA A 141 -18.66 9.14 -3.38
CA ALA A 141 -18.46 7.69 -3.37
C ALA A 141 -17.25 7.25 -2.53
N PHE A 142 -16.37 8.19 -2.17
CA PHE A 142 -15.10 7.93 -1.50
C PHE A 142 -15.03 8.68 -0.17
N PRO A 143 -15.96 8.43 0.78
CA PRO A 143 -15.99 9.15 2.05
C PRO A 143 -14.71 8.95 2.86
N GLU A 144 -14.03 7.81 2.69
CA GLU A 144 -12.74 7.49 3.31
C GLU A 144 -11.58 7.58 2.29
N GLY A 145 -11.74 8.34 1.20
CA GLY A 145 -10.72 8.48 0.16
C GLY A 145 -10.69 7.35 -0.86
N LEU A 146 -10.06 7.61 -2.01
CA LEU A 146 -10.08 6.72 -3.16
C LEU A 146 -9.27 5.45 -2.93
N TRP A 147 -8.15 5.58 -2.23
CA TRP A 147 -7.30 4.45 -1.90
C TRP A 147 -8.01 3.45 -1.01
N GLN A 148 -8.78 3.91 -0.01
CA GLN A 148 -9.53 3.00 0.85
C GLN A 148 -10.53 2.15 0.06
N PHE A 149 -11.23 2.77 -0.89
CA PHE A 149 -12.11 2.05 -1.81
C PHE A 149 -11.36 1.00 -2.63
N TYR A 150 -10.17 1.34 -3.15
CA TYR A 150 -9.34 0.38 -3.88
C TYR A 150 -8.87 -0.77 -2.99
N LEU A 151 -8.49 -0.48 -1.74
CA LEU A 151 -8.10 -1.51 -0.77
C LEU A 151 -9.24 -2.50 -0.52
N GLU A 152 -10.44 -1.98 -0.27
CA GLU A 152 -11.63 -2.77 0.01
C GLU A 152 -12.13 -3.57 -1.20
N PHE A 153 -11.80 -3.15 -2.42
CA PHE A 153 -12.25 -3.79 -3.66
C PHE A 153 -11.23 -4.77 -4.25
N ALA A 154 -9.94 -4.41 -4.23
CA ALA A 154 -8.90 -5.05 -5.04
C ALA A 154 -7.73 -5.63 -4.24
N LEU A 155 -7.64 -5.43 -2.93
CA LEU A 155 -6.57 -5.91 -2.06
C LEU A 155 -7.16 -6.70 -0.88
N ARG A 156 -7.96 -7.72 -1.21
CA ARG A 156 -8.76 -8.47 -0.23
C ARG A 156 -8.23 -9.88 0.01
N GLU A 157 -7.54 -10.46 -0.97
CA GLU A 157 -6.92 -11.76 -0.84
C GLU A 157 -5.72 -11.68 0.09
N ASP A 158 -5.32 -12.83 0.64
CA ASP A 158 -4.22 -12.87 1.59
C ASP A 158 -2.89 -12.31 1.05
N SER A 159 -2.68 -12.39 -0.27
CA SER A 159 -1.49 -11.83 -0.91
C SER A 159 -1.39 -10.31 -0.72
N ALA A 160 -2.47 -9.64 -0.33
CA ALA A 160 -2.56 -8.20 -0.11
C ALA A 160 -1.90 -7.73 1.19
N HIS A 161 -1.43 -8.60 2.09
CA HIS A 161 -0.70 -8.09 3.25
C HIS A 161 0.73 -7.71 2.88
N HIS A 162 1.26 -6.74 3.60
CA HIS A 162 2.68 -6.45 3.65
C HIS A 162 3.24 -6.90 4.99
N THR A 163 4.54 -7.14 5.04
CA THR A 163 5.18 -7.67 6.24
C THR A 163 6.51 -6.99 6.47
N ASN A 164 6.84 -6.68 7.72
CA ASN A 164 8.13 -6.12 8.11
C ASN A 164 8.65 -6.77 9.39
N GLU A 165 9.98 -6.73 9.57
CA GLU A 165 10.68 -7.31 10.72
C GLU A 165 11.30 -6.21 11.58
N THR A 166 11.15 -6.30 12.91
CA THR A 166 11.87 -5.48 13.88
C THR A 166 12.81 -6.33 14.74
N LEU A 167 14.03 -5.82 14.97
CA LEU A 167 15.02 -6.41 15.88
C LEU A 167 14.96 -5.80 17.28
N GLY A 168 14.20 -4.71 17.46
CA GLY A 168 14.34 -3.80 18.59
C GLY A 168 14.04 -4.43 19.95
N PHE A 169 13.09 -5.37 20.02
CA PHE A 169 12.74 -6.03 21.28
C PHE A 169 13.89 -6.89 21.80
N HIS A 170 14.36 -7.85 20.99
CA HIS A 170 15.46 -8.75 21.36
C HIS A 170 16.78 -7.99 21.58
N GLN A 171 17.06 -6.99 20.73
CA GLN A 171 18.23 -6.12 20.93
C GLN A 171 18.15 -5.35 22.24
N ALA A 172 16.98 -4.84 22.63
CA ALA A 172 16.82 -4.16 23.92
C ALA A 172 17.01 -5.11 25.11
N LEU A 173 16.45 -6.32 25.06
CA LEU A 173 16.67 -7.33 26.11
C LEU A 173 18.17 -7.60 26.30
N LYS A 174 18.91 -7.78 25.20
CA LYS A 174 20.36 -7.99 25.22
C LYS A 174 21.13 -6.75 25.71
N ASN A 175 20.84 -5.58 25.15
CA ASN A 175 21.58 -4.34 25.41
C ASN A 175 21.40 -3.84 26.85
N TYR A 176 20.22 -4.05 27.43
CA TYR A 176 19.92 -3.67 28.82
C TYR A 176 20.08 -4.84 29.81
N ASN A 177 20.54 -6.02 29.34
CA ASN A 177 20.70 -7.23 30.14
C ASN A 177 19.42 -7.61 30.92
N LEU A 178 18.27 -7.53 30.26
CA LEU A 178 16.97 -7.85 30.84
C LEU A 178 16.74 -9.36 30.77
N ASN A 179 16.79 -10.03 31.92
CA ASN A 179 16.49 -11.45 32.03
C ASN A 179 15.00 -11.65 32.30
N LEU A 180 14.23 -12.00 31.27
CA LEU A 180 12.78 -12.19 31.34
C LEU A 180 12.39 -13.62 30.98
N SER A 181 11.44 -14.18 31.73
CA SER A 181 10.76 -15.41 31.34
C SER A 181 9.94 -15.22 30.06
N GLU A 182 9.63 -16.30 29.35
CA GLU A 182 8.77 -16.23 28.16
C GLU A 182 7.37 -15.68 28.48
N VAL A 183 6.87 -15.95 29.67
CA VAL A 183 5.62 -15.39 30.20
C VAL A 183 5.69 -13.86 30.25
N ASP A 184 6.78 -13.31 30.79
CA ASP A 184 6.95 -11.86 30.90
C ASP A 184 7.20 -11.20 29.54
N GLN A 185 7.90 -11.88 28.63
CA GLN A 185 8.08 -11.39 27.26
C GLN A 185 6.74 -11.31 26.51
N LEU A 186 5.92 -12.36 26.54
CA LEU A 186 4.60 -12.35 25.91
C LEU A 186 3.67 -11.34 26.61
N ALA A 187 3.69 -11.27 27.93
CA ALA A 187 2.92 -10.28 28.67
C ALA A 187 3.28 -8.84 28.28
N ALA A 188 4.55 -8.55 28.02
CA ALA A 188 4.98 -7.22 27.59
C ALA A 188 4.36 -6.82 26.24
N TRP A 189 4.32 -7.76 25.28
CA TRP A 189 3.65 -7.58 24.00
C TRP A 189 2.13 -7.40 24.15
N VAL A 190 1.49 -8.20 24.99
CA VAL A 190 0.05 -8.07 25.19
C VAL A 190 -0.31 -6.75 25.89
N CYS A 191 0.49 -6.30 26.87
CA CYS A 191 0.34 -4.97 27.45
C CYS A 191 0.49 -3.87 26.39
N ALA A 192 1.50 -3.97 25.52
CA ALA A 192 1.72 -2.99 24.45
C ALA A 192 0.54 -2.92 23.48
N VAL A 193 0.01 -4.06 23.03
CA VAL A 193 -1.18 -4.13 22.15
C VAL A 193 -2.43 -3.60 22.86
N SER A 194 -2.61 -3.95 24.13
CA SER A 194 -3.77 -3.50 24.92
C SER A 194 -3.74 -1.98 25.09
N GLN A 195 -2.58 -1.38 25.35
CA GLN A 195 -2.41 0.07 25.37
C GLN A 195 -2.59 0.70 23.99
N ALA A 196 -2.11 0.04 22.94
CA ALA A 196 -2.26 0.52 21.57
C ALA A 196 -3.72 0.74 21.22
N TYR A 197 -4.63 -0.18 21.58
CA TYR A 197 -6.07 0.00 21.34
C TYR A 197 -6.63 1.29 21.94
N PHE A 198 -6.17 1.70 23.12
CA PHE A 198 -6.63 2.92 23.79
C PHE A 198 -5.95 4.20 23.26
N GLN A 199 -4.78 4.08 22.65
CA GLN A 199 -3.96 5.22 22.20
C GLN A 199 -3.90 5.38 20.68
N PHE A 200 -4.47 4.44 19.90
CA PHE A 200 -4.28 4.39 18.46
C PHE A 200 -4.75 5.67 17.76
N ASP A 201 -5.90 6.21 18.17
CA ASP A 201 -6.44 7.47 17.63
C ASP A 201 -5.51 8.66 17.91
N GLU A 202 -4.81 8.67 19.05
CA GLU A 202 -3.81 9.71 19.37
C GLU A 202 -2.53 9.54 18.52
N TRP A 203 -2.17 8.30 18.17
CA TRP A 203 -1.07 8.04 17.24
C TRP A 203 -1.41 8.52 15.82
N LEU A 204 -2.62 8.22 15.36
CA LEU A 204 -3.14 8.70 14.08
C LEU A 204 -3.28 10.22 14.06
N PHE A 205 -3.72 10.84 15.16
CA PHE A 205 -3.76 12.28 15.29
C PHE A 205 -2.36 12.89 15.09
N ASN A 206 -1.34 12.34 15.75
CA ASN A 206 0.03 12.83 15.57
C ASN A 206 0.51 12.66 14.13
N GLU A 207 0.26 11.52 13.49
CA GLU A 207 0.66 11.28 12.09
C GLU A 207 -0.03 12.27 11.14
N TRP A 208 -1.36 12.44 11.26
CA TRP A 208 -2.14 13.41 10.48
C TRP A 208 -1.62 14.83 10.70
N ARG A 209 -1.51 15.24 11.97
CA ARG A 209 -1.12 16.61 12.35
C ARG A 209 0.26 16.96 11.84
N GLU A 210 1.23 16.07 12.01
CA GLU A 210 2.60 16.29 11.54
C GLU A 210 2.62 16.52 10.03
N ARG A 211 1.92 15.68 9.25
CA ARG A 211 1.88 15.80 7.79
C ARG A 211 1.20 17.07 7.32
N VAL A 212 0.02 17.38 7.87
CA VAL A 212 -0.72 18.60 7.51
C VAL A 212 0.09 19.84 7.87
N LEU A 213 0.66 19.92 9.06
CA LEU A 213 1.44 21.10 9.46
C LEU A 213 2.74 21.25 8.65
N LEU A 214 3.41 20.15 8.31
CA LEU A 214 4.60 20.19 7.44
C LEU A 214 4.27 20.62 6.01
N TYR A 215 3.11 20.22 5.49
CA TYR A 215 2.63 20.69 4.20
C TYR A 215 2.29 22.19 4.22
N LEU A 216 1.49 22.61 5.21
CA LEU A 216 1.06 24.01 5.31
C LEU A 216 2.22 24.98 5.56
N ILE A 217 3.25 24.56 6.32
CA ILE A 217 4.43 25.41 6.51
C ILE A 217 5.25 25.54 5.22
N ASP A 218 5.36 24.48 4.41
CA ASP A 218 6.05 24.55 3.12
C ASP A 218 5.30 25.49 2.15
N GLU A 219 3.96 25.46 2.12
CA GLU A 219 3.14 26.44 1.38
C GLU A 219 3.36 27.87 1.87
N ALA A 220 3.28 28.10 3.19
CA ALA A 220 3.47 29.43 3.78
C ALA A 220 4.88 29.99 3.52
N VAL A 221 5.91 29.13 3.54
CA VAL A 221 7.29 29.48 3.19
C VAL A 221 7.42 29.87 1.72
N ALA A 222 6.76 29.13 0.83
CA ALA A 222 6.76 29.42 -0.61
C ALA A 222 6.09 30.76 -0.90
N GLU A 223 4.91 31.01 -0.33
CA GLU A 223 4.18 32.27 -0.47
C GLU A 223 4.97 33.47 0.11
N ALA A 224 5.66 33.27 1.21
CA ALA A 224 6.52 34.30 1.81
C ALA A 224 7.89 34.45 1.12
N ASN A 225 8.17 33.66 0.08
CA ASN A 225 9.46 33.59 -0.63
C ASN A 225 10.66 33.34 0.31
N LEU A 226 10.46 32.52 1.36
CA LEU A 226 11.46 32.24 2.40
C LEU A 226 12.23 30.93 2.17
N GLY A 227 11.95 30.19 1.10
CA GLY A 227 12.54 28.87 0.82
C GLY A 227 14.06 28.85 0.65
N HIS A 228 14.67 30.01 0.42
CA HIS A 228 16.13 30.15 0.36
C HIS A 228 16.80 30.08 1.75
N LYS A 229 16.08 30.39 2.84
CA LYS A 229 16.62 30.36 4.21
C LYS A 229 16.89 28.92 4.65
N ILE A 230 18.04 28.71 5.28
CA ILE A 230 18.50 27.38 5.73
C ILE A 230 17.47 26.72 6.67
N SER A 231 16.84 27.48 7.56
CA SER A 231 15.84 26.99 8.51
C SER A 231 14.61 26.33 7.87
N PHE A 232 14.32 26.68 6.61
CA PHE A 232 13.18 26.16 5.83
C PHE A 232 13.59 25.21 4.71
N LYS A 233 14.88 24.86 4.59
CA LYS A 233 15.29 23.85 3.60
C LYS A 233 14.93 22.46 4.11
N ARG A 234 14.15 21.72 3.31
CA ARG A 234 13.87 20.28 3.52
C ARG A 234 13.21 19.99 4.88
N ILE A 235 12.20 20.78 5.26
CA ILE A 235 11.54 20.66 6.56
C ILE A 235 10.98 19.24 6.79
N PRO A 236 10.27 18.61 5.83
CA PRO A 236 9.77 17.25 6.04
C PRO A 236 10.89 16.23 6.29
N GLN A 237 12.01 16.33 5.56
CA GLN A 237 13.16 15.43 5.76
C GLN A 237 13.87 15.70 7.09
N ALA A 238 13.94 16.97 7.53
CA ALA A 238 14.51 17.34 8.82
C ALA A 238 13.66 16.82 9.99
N TRP A 239 12.34 16.75 9.86
CA TRP A 239 11.49 16.09 10.85
C TRP A 239 11.65 14.58 10.80
N ALA A 240 11.58 13.96 9.63
CA ALA A 240 11.72 12.51 9.46
C ALA A 240 13.02 11.98 10.09
N ALA A 241 14.12 12.74 10.00
CA ALA A 241 15.41 12.35 10.58
C ALA A 241 15.46 12.29 12.13
N GLN A 242 14.52 12.93 12.83
CA GLN A 242 14.48 13.00 14.29
C GLN A 242 13.12 12.61 14.88
N ARG A 243 12.17 12.16 14.04
CA ARG A 243 10.84 11.74 14.44
C ARG A 243 10.98 10.56 15.40
N PRO A 244 10.43 10.64 16.62
CA PRO A 244 10.51 9.53 17.56
C PRO A 244 9.50 8.43 17.22
N TYR A 245 9.95 7.18 17.29
CA TYR A 245 9.11 5.99 17.25
C TYR A 245 9.08 5.22 18.58
N ARG A 246 9.76 5.77 19.60
CA ARG A 246 9.73 5.31 20.99
C ARG A 246 9.92 6.50 21.92
N ARG A 247 9.57 6.33 23.19
CA ARG A 247 9.87 7.32 24.23
C ARG A 247 11.39 7.41 24.45
N GLY A 248 11.91 8.63 24.44
CA GLY A 248 13.31 8.91 24.77
C GLY A 248 13.54 8.98 26.28
N HIS A 249 14.80 9.08 26.69
CA HIS A 249 15.17 9.29 28.10
C HIS A 249 14.67 10.65 28.64
N ASP A 250 14.30 11.58 27.76
CA ASP A 250 13.73 12.89 28.06
C ASP A 250 12.19 12.88 28.14
N ALA A 251 11.56 11.70 28.13
CA ALA A 251 10.12 11.56 28.38
C ALA A 251 9.80 11.84 29.86
N GLN A 252 8.69 12.55 30.12
CA GLN A 252 8.23 12.78 31.49
C GLN A 252 7.64 11.49 32.09
N PRO A 253 7.64 11.30 33.42
CA PRO A 253 7.18 10.05 34.05
C PRO A 253 5.77 9.59 33.66
N ASP A 254 4.84 10.54 33.54
CA ASP A 254 3.43 10.27 33.19
C ASP A 254 3.13 10.49 31.70
N GLU A 255 4.16 10.73 30.87
CA GLU A 255 4.01 10.99 29.45
C GLU A 255 3.93 9.68 28.66
N ASN A 256 2.79 9.46 27.99
CA ASN A 256 2.65 8.37 27.04
C ASN A 256 3.36 8.69 25.71
N PHE A 257 3.53 7.68 24.85
CA PHE A 257 4.24 7.88 23.58
C PHE A 257 3.61 8.95 22.68
N ALA A 258 2.27 9.01 22.62
CA ALA A 258 1.58 9.98 21.80
C ALA A 258 1.87 11.42 22.26
N GLN A 259 1.82 11.66 23.58
CA GLN A 259 2.16 12.95 24.18
C GLN A 259 3.62 13.31 23.94
N TYR A 260 4.54 12.35 24.14
CA TYR A 260 5.97 12.52 23.87
C TYR A 260 6.23 12.96 22.43
N ARG A 261 5.69 12.22 21.45
CA ARG A 261 5.86 12.52 20.02
C ARG A 261 5.30 13.89 19.67
N ARG A 262 4.13 14.25 20.22
CA ARG A 262 3.50 15.57 20.03
C ARG A 262 4.39 16.69 20.55
N ARG A 263 4.90 16.59 21.79
CA ARG A 263 5.81 17.58 22.38
C ARG A 263 7.09 17.75 21.57
N ARG A 264 7.70 16.64 21.11
CA ARG A 264 8.89 16.68 20.27
C ARG A 264 8.62 17.39 18.94
N PHE A 265 7.48 17.12 18.31
CA PHE A 265 7.07 17.81 17.09
C PHE A 265 6.78 19.30 17.33
N ASP A 266 6.08 19.64 18.42
CA ASP A 266 5.78 21.03 18.77
C ASP A 266 7.06 21.85 18.93
N ASN A 267 8.05 21.31 19.64
CA ASN A 267 9.36 21.96 19.77
C ASN A 267 10.04 22.15 18.41
N PHE A 268 9.99 21.14 17.54
CA PHE A 268 10.53 21.21 16.18
C PHE A 268 9.82 22.28 15.32
N PHE A 269 8.48 22.28 15.34
CA PHE A 269 7.65 23.11 14.49
C PHE A 269 7.62 24.57 14.94
N GLN A 270 7.48 24.83 16.25
CA GLN A 270 7.40 26.18 16.81
C GLN A 270 8.65 27.01 16.53
N SER A 271 9.83 26.39 16.51
CA SER A 271 11.08 27.08 16.16
C SER A 271 11.08 27.66 14.74
N ARG A 272 10.29 27.07 13.83
CA ARG A 272 10.15 27.50 12.42
C ARG A 272 8.95 28.39 12.21
N LEU A 273 7.84 28.11 12.88
CA LEU A 273 6.62 28.92 12.82
C LEU A 273 6.92 30.37 13.22
N LYS A 274 7.71 30.59 14.27
CA LYS A 274 8.15 31.92 14.73
C LYS A 274 8.97 32.72 13.71
N LEU A 275 9.54 32.07 12.69
CA LEU A 275 10.31 32.71 11.63
C LEU A 275 9.44 33.17 10.45
N LEU A 276 8.16 32.77 10.42
CA LEU A 276 7.19 33.23 9.42
C LEU A 276 6.58 34.59 9.84
N PRO A 277 6.16 35.43 8.87
CA PRO A 277 5.36 36.61 9.16
C PRO A 277 4.08 36.26 9.93
N GLU A 278 3.65 37.12 10.85
CA GLU A 278 2.48 36.87 11.71
C GLU A 278 1.20 36.59 10.89
N THR A 279 1.02 37.30 9.76
CA THR A 279 -0.09 37.06 8.83
C THR A 279 -0.10 35.64 8.27
N GLN A 280 1.08 35.08 7.99
CA GLN A 280 1.21 33.70 7.50
C GLN A 280 1.01 32.67 8.62
N GLN A 281 1.42 33.00 9.85
CA GLN A 281 1.13 32.14 11.01
C GLN A 281 -0.38 32.04 11.26
N GLN A 282 -1.10 33.17 11.23
CA GLN A 282 -2.55 33.22 11.43
C GLN A 282 -3.29 32.46 10.32
N ARG A 283 -2.88 32.63 9.06
CA ARG A 283 -3.48 31.90 7.93
C ARG A 283 -3.24 30.39 8.04
N LEU A 284 -2.01 29.98 8.36
CA LEU A 284 -1.67 28.57 8.56
C LEU A 284 -2.55 27.94 9.64
N GLN A 285 -2.72 28.62 10.78
CA GLN A 285 -3.56 28.14 11.88
C GLN A 285 -5.02 28.02 11.45
N ALA A 286 -5.59 29.03 10.78
CA ALA A 286 -6.95 28.99 10.29
C ALA A 286 -7.22 27.83 9.31
N VAL A 287 -6.29 27.59 8.37
CA VAL A 287 -6.39 26.46 7.43
C VAL A 287 -6.25 25.13 8.16
N TYR A 288 -5.33 25.02 9.12
CA TYR A 288 -5.17 23.82 9.94
C TYR A 288 -6.47 23.49 10.71
N ASP A 289 -7.08 24.48 11.37
CA ASP A 289 -8.31 24.26 12.14
C ASP A 289 -9.48 23.83 11.25
N GLN A 290 -9.61 24.42 10.06
CA GLN A 290 -10.60 24.02 9.07
C GLN A 290 -10.40 22.57 8.62
N ARG A 291 -9.14 22.17 8.33
CA ARG A 291 -8.81 20.80 7.93
C ARG A 291 -9.01 19.81 9.07
N ALA A 292 -8.68 20.17 10.30
CA ALA A 292 -8.88 19.31 11.47
C ALA A 292 -10.37 18.97 11.65
N LEU A 293 -11.25 19.95 11.48
CA LEU A 293 -12.71 19.75 11.56
C LEU A 293 -13.23 18.84 10.43
N ALA A 294 -12.68 18.98 9.22
CA ALA A 294 -13.17 18.27 8.04
C ALA A 294 -12.59 16.85 7.86
N GLU A 295 -11.32 16.64 8.20
CA GLU A 295 -10.56 15.47 7.74
C GLU A 295 -10.21 14.48 8.87
N LEU A 296 -9.99 14.95 10.10
CA LEU A 296 -9.35 14.14 11.14
C LEU A 296 -10.16 12.90 11.54
N ALA A 297 -11.46 13.07 11.77
CA ALA A 297 -12.33 11.96 12.20
C ALA A 297 -12.42 10.86 11.14
N VAL A 298 -12.49 11.26 9.86
CA VAL A 298 -12.50 10.34 8.71
C VAL A 298 -11.17 9.61 8.62
N TYR A 299 -10.04 10.32 8.75
CA TYR A 299 -8.70 9.73 8.75
C TYR A 299 -8.53 8.70 9.88
N GLN A 300 -8.98 9.02 11.08
CA GLN A 300 -8.95 8.10 12.23
C GLN A 300 -9.84 6.88 12.01
N GLN A 301 -11.04 7.06 11.45
CA GLN A 301 -11.92 5.94 11.11
C GLN A 301 -11.33 5.04 10.02
N GLN A 302 -10.77 5.64 8.97
CA GLN A 302 -10.19 4.94 7.84
C GLN A 302 -9.08 3.97 8.30
N LEU A 303 -8.18 4.44 9.17
CA LEU A 303 -6.99 3.71 9.62
C LEU A 303 -7.17 2.96 10.95
N SER A 304 -8.36 2.99 11.56
CA SER A 304 -8.57 2.37 12.87
C SER A 304 -8.37 0.86 12.80
N ILE A 305 -7.52 0.34 13.69
CA ILE A 305 -7.32 -1.11 13.85
C ILE A 305 -8.43 -1.78 14.68
N LEU A 306 -9.28 -1.01 15.37
CA LEU A 306 -10.41 -1.52 16.15
C LEU A 306 -11.60 -1.81 15.24
N ALA A 307 -11.38 -2.69 14.27
CA ALA A 307 -12.40 -3.19 13.38
C ALA A 307 -12.05 -4.62 12.92
N THR A 308 -13.07 -5.37 12.57
CA THR A 308 -12.96 -6.66 11.88
C THR A 308 -13.42 -6.50 10.44
N LEU A 309 -12.88 -7.33 9.56
CA LEU A 309 -13.37 -7.40 8.18
C LEU A 309 -14.58 -8.34 8.10
N GLU A 310 -15.61 -7.91 7.37
CA GLU A 310 -16.73 -8.74 6.95
C GLU A 310 -16.67 -8.90 5.42
N PRO A 311 -16.29 -10.10 4.94
CA PRO A 311 -16.17 -10.34 3.52
C PRO A 311 -17.53 -10.28 2.85
N ASP A 312 -17.63 -9.50 1.78
CA ASP A 312 -18.71 -9.53 0.81
C ASP A 312 -18.12 -9.91 -0.56
N LYS A 313 -18.98 -10.38 -1.46
CA LYS A 313 -18.59 -10.87 -2.77
C LYS A 313 -17.72 -9.89 -3.55
N TYR A 314 -17.98 -8.58 -3.44
CA TYR A 314 -17.27 -7.55 -4.23
C TYR A 314 -16.41 -6.59 -3.40
N ARG A 315 -16.55 -6.58 -2.07
CA ARG A 315 -15.80 -5.66 -1.22
C ARG A 315 -15.61 -6.22 0.18
N GLU A 316 -14.63 -5.70 0.90
CA GLU A 316 -14.55 -5.84 2.35
C GLU A 316 -15.38 -4.75 3.03
N ASN A 317 -16.09 -5.11 4.10
CA ASN A 317 -16.72 -4.12 4.97
C ASN A 317 -15.97 -4.11 6.31
N LYS A 318 -15.49 -2.93 6.72
CA LYS A 318 -14.95 -2.74 8.07
C LYS A 318 -16.11 -2.61 9.06
N ARG A 319 -16.17 -3.50 10.03
CA ARG A 319 -17.08 -3.40 11.17
C ARG A 319 -16.31 -3.01 12.41
N ALA A 320 -16.66 -1.86 12.98
CA ALA A 320 -16.02 -1.37 14.19
C ALA A 320 -16.20 -2.35 15.36
N ILE A 321 -15.12 -2.54 16.12
CA ILE A 321 -15.10 -3.31 17.36
C ILE A 321 -15.14 -2.28 18.50
N PRO A 322 -16.20 -2.28 19.33
CA PRO A 322 -16.23 -1.45 20.53
C PRO A 322 -15.05 -1.82 21.46
N LEU A 323 -14.43 -0.82 22.07
CA LEU A 323 -13.23 -1.03 22.90
C LEU A 323 -13.46 -2.00 24.07
N TRP A 324 -14.67 -2.00 24.64
CA TRP A 324 -15.09 -2.92 25.71
C TRP A 324 -15.42 -4.34 25.23
N GLN A 325 -15.32 -4.61 23.93
CA GLN A 325 -15.35 -5.97 23.36
C GLN A 325 -13.97 -6.39 22.85
N ALA A 326 -13.04 -5.45 22.69
CA ALA A 326 -11.74 -5.72 22.09
C ALA A 326 -10.93 -6.73 22.91
N ARG A 327 -10.32 -7.66 22.19
CA ARG A 327 -9.46 -8.71 22.73
C ARG A 327 -8.09 -8.68 22.07
N VAL A 328 -7.11 -9.25 22.75
CA VAL A 328 -5.83 -9.64 22.16
C VAL A 328 -5.88 -11.15 21.97
N GLY A 329 -5.65 -11.59 20.73
CA GLY A 329 -5.54 -13.01 20.43
C GLY A 329 -4.11 -13.47 20.58
N ILE A 330 -3.91 -14.64 21.18
CA ILE A 330 -2.60 -15.25 21.41
C ILE A 330 -2.64 -16.63 20.78
N ILE A 331 -1.63 -16.97 19.99
CA ILE A 331 -1.45 -18.31 19.46
C ILE A 331 -0.23 -18.91 20.16
N LEU A 332 -0.43 -20.04 20.82
CA LEU A 332 0.61 -20.79 21.50
C LEU A 332 0.35 -22.28 21.34
N LYS A 333 1.34 -23.01 20.85
CA LYS A 333 1.29 -24.43 20.49
C LYS A 333 0.11 -24.73 19.58
N ASN A 334 -0.03 -23.95 18.50
CA ASN A 334 -1.13 -24.02 17.53
C ASN A 334 -2.54 -23.80 18.12
N ARG A 335 -2.67 -23.28 19.34
CA ARG A 335 -3.96 -23.01 19.99
C ARG A 335 -4.20 -21.52 20.15
N TYR A 336 -5.43 -21.09 19.93
CA TYR A 336 -5.86 -19.71 20.11
C TYR A 336 -6.37 -19.47 21.52
N TYR A 337 -5.89 -18.42 22.15
CA TYR A 337 -6.35 -17.89 23.43
C TYR A 337 -6.81 -16.44 23.22
N LEU A 338 -7.87 -16.05 23.92
CA LEU A 338 -8.42 -14.70 23.82
C LEU A 338 -8.40 -14.03 25.19
N MET A 339 -7.82 -12.84 25.26
CA MET A 339 -7.78 -12.05 26.49
C MET A 339 -8.43 -10.68 26.28
N PRO A 340 -9.29 -10.21 27.20
CA PRO A 340 -9.80 -8.84 27.16
C PRO A 340 -8.66 -7.82 27.14
N ALA A 341 -8.75 -6.83 26.26
CA ALA A 341 -7.78 -5.74 26.21
C ALA A 341 -8.07 -4.63 27.24
N TYR A 342 -9.25 -4.68 27.86
CA TYR A 342 -9.72 -3.72 28.85
C TYR A 342 -9.73 -4.34 30.26
N HIS A 343 -9.73 -3.48 31.28
CA HIS A 343 -9.86 -3.91 32.66
C HIS A 343 -11.23 -4.51 32.92
N SER A 344 -11.27 -5.75 33.37
CA SER A 344 -12.49 -6.48 33.69
C SER A 344 -12.53 -6.94 35.15
N ASP A 345 -13.73 -7.18 35.67
CA ASP A 345 -13.91 -7.85 36.96
C ASP A 345 -13.64 -9.36 36.85
N GLN A 346 -13.82 -10.08 37.97
CA GLN A 346 -13.55 -11.53 38.07
C GLN A 346 -14.42 -12.38 37.14
N ILE A 347 -15.57 -11.87 36.67
CA ILE A 347 -16.46 -12.59 35.75
C ILE A 347 -16.37 -12.03 34.31
N GLY A 348 -15.37 -11.19 34.03
CA GLY A 348 -15.07 -10.68 32.69
C GLY A 348 -15.86 -9.44 32.26
N ARG A 349 -16.61 -8.79 33.16
CA ARG A 349 -17.37 -7.57 32.83
C ARG A 349 -16.44 -6.35 32.76
N PRO A 350 -16.64 -5.43 31.80
CA PRO A 350 -15.88 -4.18 31.76
C PRO A 350 -16.06 -3.36 33.05
N VAL A 351 -14.99 -2.67 33.45
CA VAL A 351 -14.99 -1.83 34.65
C VAL A 351 -14.89 -0.35 34.27
N LEU A 352 -15.81 0.45 34.81
CA LEU A 352 -15.82 1.91 34.69
C LEU A 352 -15.00 2.53 35.83
N PHE A 353 -14.13 3.47 35.51
CA PHE A 353 -13.39 4.28 36.49
C PHE A 353 -13.87 5.74 36.44
N GLU A 354 -14.08 6.36 37.61
CA GLU A 354 -14.50 7.79 37.69
C GLU A 354 -13.48 8.76 37.07
N SER A 355 -12.18 8.42 37.10
CA SER A 355 -11.09 9.20 36.49
C SER A 355 -10.05 8.30 35.84
N GLN A 356 -8.99 8.87 35.25
CA GLN A 356 -7.83 8.10 34.76
C GLN A 356 -6.76 7.84 35.83
N LEU A 357 -6.91 8.39 37.04
CA LEU A 357 -5.91 8.28 38.11
C LEU A 357 -5.86 6.88 38.70
N PRO A 358 -4.69 6.30 39.03
CA PRO A 358 -4.55 4.93 39.52
C PRO A 358 -5.56 4.55 40.63
N ASP A 359 -5.77 5.42 41.61
CA ASP A 359 -6.61 5.18 42.80
C ASP A 359 -8.10 5.55 42.63
N SER A 360 -8.55 5.75 41.39
CA SER A 360 -9.95 6.06 41.10
C SER A 360 -10.89 4.95 41.57
N LYS A 361 -12.04 5.35 42.12
CA LYS A 361 -13.15 4.41 42.33
C LYS A 361 -13.58 3.80 41.00
N PHE A 362 -14.06 2.57 41.09
CA PHE A 362 -14.47 1.80 39.94
C PHE A 362 -15.72 0.96 40.22
N TYR A 363 -16.50 0.71 39.18
CA TYR A 363 -17.72 -0.07 39.24
C TYR A 363 -17.84 -0.99 38.02
N PRO A 364 -18.30 -2.23 38.16
CA PRO A 364 -18.52 -3.12 37.03
C PRO A 364 -19.73 -2.63 36.21
N LEU A 365 -19.61 -2.68 34.89
CA LEU A 365 -20.69 -2.37 33.97
C LEU A 365 -21.53 -3.62 33.67
N GLN A 366 -22.76 -3.41 33.23
CA GLN A 366 -23.68 -4.47 32.84
C GLN A 366 -23.75 -4.57 31.31
N LEU A 367 -24.04 -5.78 30.83
CA LEU A 367 -24.30 -6.07 29.42
C LEU A 367 -25.72 -6.61 29.30
N ASP A 368 -26.49 -6.13 28.32
CA ASP A 368 -27.76 -6.76 27.98
C ASP A 368 -27.57 -8.01 27.10
N TYR A 369 -28.68 -8.64 26.73
CA TYR A 369 -28.71 -9.81 25.84
C TYR A 369 -28.24 -9.51 24.41
N ASN A 370 -28.27 -8.24 23.99
CA ASN A 370 -27.74 -7.79 22.70
C ASN A 370 -26.26 -7.35 22.79
N GLY A 371 -25.66 -7.41 23.98
CA GLY A 371 -24.33 -6.93 24.27
C GLY A 371 -24.23 -5.42 24.47
N SER A 372 -25.31 -4.64 24.52
CA SER A 372 -25.23 -3.20 24.81
C SER A 372 -24.76 -2.95 26.25
N LEU A 373 -23.99 -1.88 26.45
CA LEU A 373 -23.36 -1.54 27.73
C LEU A 373 -24.28 -0.64 28.57
N TYR A 374 -24.43 -0.97 29.85
CA TYR A 374 -25.25 -0.24 30.81
C TYR A 374 -24.49 0.06 32.10
N ASP A 375 -24.83 1.17 32.74
CA ASP A 375 -24.42 1.43 34.12
C ASP A 375 -25.21 0.57 35.13
N LEU A 376 -24.91 0.71 36.42
CA LEU A 376 -25.61 -0.02 37.49
C LEU A 376 -27.08 0.43 37.67
N GLU A 377 -27.45 1.59 37.14
CA GLU A 377 -28.79 2.16 37.21
C GLU A 377 -29.65 1.81 35.98
N GLY A 378 -29.07 1.14 34.99
CA GLY A 378 -29.74 0.70 33.77
C GLY A 378 -29.75 1.73 32.63
N HIS A 379 -28.90 2.77 32.68
CA HIS A 379 -28.74 3.71 31.57
C HIS A 379 -27.78 3.16 30.51
N ALA A 380 -28.17 3.31 29.24
CA ALA A 380 -27.34 2.89 28.11
C ALA A 380 -26.09 3.77 27.96
N LEU A 381 -24.96 3.16 27.63
CA LEU A 381 -23.65 3.81 27.56
C LEU A 381 -23.05 3.71 26.15
N ASP A 382 -22.39 4.79 25.73
CA ASP A 382 -21.51 4.82 24.57
C ASP A 382 -20.06 4.94 25.04
N VAL A 383 -19.13 4.29 24.35
CA VAL A 383 -17.70 4.33 24.68
C VAL A 383 -16.93 4.87 23.48
N SER A 384 -16.15 5.94 23.68
CA SER A 384 -15.24 6.44 22.68
C SER A 384 -14.07 5.48 22.45
N ARG A 385 -13.36 5.66 21.34
CA ARG A 385 -12.16 4.86 21.04
C ARG A 385 -10.99 5.11 21.99
N SER A 386 -10.97 6.26 22.67
CA SER A 386 -10.02 6.56 23.75
C SER A 386 -10.45 6.00 25.12
N GLY A 387 -11.59 5.29 25.18
CA GLY A 387 -12.12 4.69 26.40
C GLY A 387 -12.93 5.64 27.29
N GLN A 388 -13.29 6.85 26.81
CA GLN A 388 -14.22 7.71 27.54
C GLN A 388 -15.63 7.13 27.45
N VAL A 389 -16.32 7.07 28.59
CA VAL A 389 -17.67 6.49 28.68
C VAL A 389 -18.68 7.60 28.87
N PHE A 390 -19.67 7.65 27.99
CA PHE A 390 -20.73 8.64 27.97
C PHE A 390 -22.08 7.97 28.18
N GLN A 391 -22.98 8.64 28.89
CA GLN A 391 -24.38 8.25 28.87
C GLN A 391 -24.98 8.56 27.49
N LYS A 392 -25.65 7.59 26.88
CA LYS A 392 -26.05 7.64 25.47
C LYS A 392 -27.00 8.78 25.13
N ASP A 393 -27.94 9.07 26.03
CA ASP A 393 -29.00 10.05 25.82
C ASP A 393 -28.53 11.50 26.08
N THR A 394 -27.75 11.70 27.15
CA THR A 394 -27.31 13.04 27.58
C THR A 394 -25.96 13.44 26.99
N LYS A 395 -25.19 12.47 26.47
CA LYS A 395 -23.78 12.61 26.09
C LYS A 395 -22.89 13.13 27.23
N GLN A 396 -23.33 12.98 28.47
CA GLN A 396 -22.54 13.32 29.65
C GLN A 396 -21.43 12.29 29.85
N LEU A 397 -20.20 12.75 30.08
CA LEU A 397 -19.07 11.90 30.46
C LEU A 397 -19.31 11.37 31.88
N ILE A 398 -19.31 10.04 32.03
CA ILE A 398 -19.51 9.37 33.33
C ILE A 398 -18.24 8.71 33.87
N GLY A 399 -17.23 8.48 33.02
CA GLY A 399 -15.97 7.90 33.44
C GLY A 399 -15.15 7.36 32.28
N TYR A 400 -14.27 6.41 32.58
CA TYR A 400 -13.26 5.89 31.66
C TYR A 400 -13.14 4.37 31.79
N LEU A 401 -12.99 3.69 30.66
CA LEU A 401 -12.38 2.37 30.60
C LEU A 401 -10.86 2.51 30.64
N ARG A 402 -10.18 1.45 31.08
CA ARG A 402 -8.72 1.35 31.10
C ARG A 402 -8.25 0.07 30.42
N PRO A 403 -7.01 0.02 29.92
CA PRO A 403 -6.39 -1.23 29.52
C PRO A 403 -6.41 -2.26 30.65
N ALA A 404 -6.38 -3.54 30.30
CA ALA A 404 -6.23 -4.62 31.27
C ALA A 404 -4.99 -4.37 32.17
N SER A 405 -5.10 -4.68 33.47
CA SER A 405 -3.98 -4.46 34.38
C SER A 405 -2.84 -5.40 34.04
N PHE A 406 -1.60 -4.91 34.12
CA PHE A 406 -0.44 -5.74 33.82
C PHE A 406 -0.35 -6.97 34.74
N GLN A 407 -0.84 -6.88 36.00
CA GLN A 407 -0.90 -8.04 36.89
C GLN A 407 -1.88 -9.09 36.38
N ALA A 408 -3.06 -8.69 35.92
CA ALA A 408 -4.05 -9.63 35.36
C ALA A 408 -3.49 -10.29 34.10
N ILE A 409 -2.91 -9.49 33.20
CA ILE A 409 -2.25 -9.99 31.98
C ILE A 409 -1.19 -11.03 32.32
N ARG A 410 -0.20 -10.70 33.17
CA ARG A 410 0.90 -11.63 33.50
C ARG A 410 0.40 -12.94 34.11
N ARG A 411 -0.60 -12.90 34.99
CA ARG A 411 -1.18 -14.12 35.59
C ARG A 411 -1.94 -14.96 34.58
N GLN A 412 -2.69 -14.33 33.68
CA GLN A 412 -3.43 -15.03 32.63
C GLN A 412 -2.49 -15.64 31.57
N ILE A 413 -1.40 -14.94 31.21
CA ILE A 413 -0.36 -15.52 30.36
C ILE A 413 0.28 -16.73 31.04
N ALA A 414 0.61 -16.67 32.33
CA ALA A 414 1.13 -17.83 33.05
C ALA A 414 0.16 -19.03 32.99
N ALA A 415 -1.15 -18.80 33.15
CA ALA A 415 -2.17 -19.84 33.02
C ALA A 415 -2.29 -20.38 31.57
N ILE A 416 -2.08 -19.53 30.55
CA ILE A 416 -2.03 -19.96 29.14
C ILE A 416 -0.86 -20.91 28.90
N PHE A 417 0.33 -20.62 29.41
CA PHE A 417 1.48 -21.52 29.29
C PHE A 417 1.22 -22.86 29.99
N GLU A 418 0.72 -22.84 31.23
CA GLU A 418 0.41 -24.06 31.98
C GLU A 418 -0.64 -24.94 31.27
N HIS A 419 -1.68 -24.32 30.72
CA HIS A 419 -2.68 -25.01 29.91
C HIS A 419 -2.10 -25.54 28.59
N ALA A 420 -1.27 -24.75 27.90
CA ALA A 420 -0.66 -25.17 26.64
C ALA A 420 0.31 -26.34 26.82
N ASP A 421 1.01 -26.41 27.95
CA ASP A 421 1.93 -27.50 28.31
C ASP A 421 1.22 -28.80 28.67
N SER A 422 0.03 -28.72 29.27
CA SER A 422 -0.73 -29.88 29.74
C SER A 422 -1.72 -30.44 28.71
N ALA A 423 -2.12 -29.63 27.73
CA ALA A 423 -3.13 -30.03 26.76
C ALA A 423 -2.55 -30.82 25.57
N GLU A 424 -3.40 -31.67 24.97
CA GLU A 424 -3.04 -32.46 23.79
C GLU A 424 -2.66 -31.58 22.59
N ALA A 425 -1.80 -32.10 21.72
CA ALA A 425 -1.39 -31.40 20.51
C ALA A 425 -2.59 -31.14 19.59
N VAL A 426 -2.72 -29.91 19.11
CA VAL A 426 -3.75 -29.54 18.14
C VAL A 426 -3.31 -30.02 16.76
N ALA A 427 -4.18 -30.77 16.08
CA ALA A 427 -3.92 -31.23 14.71
C ALA A 427 -3.84 -30.04 13.73
N ALA A 428 -3.00 -30.15 12.71
CA ALA A 428 -2.90 -29.16 11.64
C ALA A 428 -4.16 -29.12 10.77
N GLY A 429 -4.42 -27.98 10.12
CA GLY A 429 -5.53 -27.82 9.17
C GLY A 429 -6.87 -27.50 9.83
N GLY A 430 -6.84 -26.69 10.89
CA GLY A 430 -8.03 -26.25 11.61
C GLY A 430 -8.97 -25.37 10.79
N LEU A 431 -10.11 -25.01 11.37
CA LEU A 431 -11.10 -24.12 10.73
C LEU A 431 -10.48 -22.79 10.27
N ASP A 432 -9.54 -22.26 11.05
CA ASP A 432 -8.77 -21.06 10.72
C ASP A 432 -7.97 -21.22 9.44
N ASP A 433 -7.20 -22.32 9.32
CA ASP A 433 -6.40 -22.63 8.14
C ASP A 433 -7.29 -22.83 6.91
N GLN A 434 -8.43 -23.51 7.06
CA GLN A 434 -9.40 -23.69 5.99
C GLN A 434 -9.95 -22.36 5.49
N LEU A 435 -10.39 -21.47 6.39
CA LEU A 435 -10.96 -20.18 6.01
C LEU A 435 -9.94 -19.31 5.30
N VAL A 436 -8.72 -19.15 5.84
CA VAL A 436 -7.67 -18.34 5.19
C VAL A 436 -7.31 -18.87 3.80
N SER A 437 -7.45 -20.18 3.57
CA SER A 437 -7.21 -20.79 2.26
C SER A 437 -8.32 -20.57 1.24
N ILE A 438 -9.54 -20.20 1.64
CA ILE A 438 -10.69 -19.99 0.75
C ILE A 438 -10.60 -18.59 0.15
N ARG A 439 -10.88 -18.47 -1.16
CA ARG A 439 -10.92 -17.16 -1.85
C ARG A 439 -11.84 -16.20 -1.13
N ARG A 440 -11.44 -14.93 -1.05
CA ARG A 440 -12.17 -13.93 -0.27
C ARG A 440 -13.61 -13.74 -0.75
N VAL A 441 -13.84 -13.84 -2.06
CA VAL A 441 -15.17 -13.76 -2.69
C VAL A 441 -16.14 -14.88 -2.29
N GLU A 442 -15.64 -16.00 -1.74
CA GLU A 442 -16.44 -17.15 -1.33
C GLU A 442 -16.63 -17.24 0.19
N GLN A 443 -15.86 -16.47 0.97
CA GLN A 443 -15.87 -16.51 2.43
C GLN A 443 -17.25 -16.27 3.05
N GLU A 444 -18.05 -15.38 2.46
CA GLU A 444 -19.42 -15.13 2.94
C GLU A 444 -20.27 -16.42 2.88
N GLN A 445 -20.18 -17.15 1.76
CA GLN A 445 -20.92 -18.39 1.54
C GLN A 445 -20.34 -19.53 2.39
N ALA A 446 -19.02 -19.63 2.45
CA ALA A 446 -18.29 -20.58 3.28
C ALA A 446 -18.71 -20.49 4.75
N ARG A 447 -18.78 -19.27 5.30
CA ARG A 447 -19.19 -19.03 6.69
C ARG A 447 -20.66 -19.34 6.93
N LYS A 448 -21.53 -19.11 5.94
CA LYS A 448 -22.95 -19.51 5.99
C LYS A 448 -23.13 -21.03 5.93
N ALA A 449 -22.22 -21.75 5.27
CA ALA A 449 -22.24 -23.20 5.15
C ALA A 449 -21.82 -23.95 6.42
N LEU A 450 -21.20 -23.27 7.39
CA LEU A 450 -20.83 -23.86 8.67
C LEU A 450 -22.08 -24.38 9.38
N SER A 451 -22.17 -25.70 9.60
CA SER A 451 -23.30 -26.33 10.31
C SER A 451 -23.13 -26.35 11.82
N ASN A 452 -21.89 -26.27 12.29
CA ASN A 452 -21.52 -26.38 13.70
C ASN A 452 -21.66 -25.03 14.43
N GLU A 453 -22.53 -24.98 15.43
CA GLU A 453 -22.77 -23.77 16.21
C GLU A 453 -21.52 -23.34 17.02
N THR A 454 -20.73 -24.28 17.53
CA THR A 454 -19.47 -23.98 18.21
C THR A 454 -18.49 -23.29 17.25
N ALA A 455 -18.36 -23.78 16.01
CA ALA A 455 -17.51 -23.16 15.01
C ALA A 455 -17.93 -21.70 14.71
N ARG A 456 -19.24 -21.44 14.61
CA ARG A 456 -19.77 -20.07 14.42
C ARG A 456 -19.46 -19.17 15.63
N GLN A 457 -19.59 -19.70 16.84
CA GLN A 457 -19.28 -18.96 18.07
C GLN A 457 -17.79 -18.66 18.20
N GLU A 458 -16.91 -19.61 17.85
CA GLU A 458 -15.45 -19.41 17.86
C GLU A 458 -15.02 -18.37 16.82
N ILE A 459 -15.58 -18.40 15.61
CA ILE A 459 -15.38 -17.36 14.58
C ILE A 459 -15.85 -16.01 15.10
N GLN A 460 -17.03 -15.95 15.72
CA GLN A 460 -17.54 -14.70 16.27
C GLN A 460 -16.64 -14.17 17.40
N ALA A 461 -16.09 -15.07 18.23
CA ALA A 461 -15.22 -14.70 19.34
C ALA A 461 -13.87 -14.13 18.87
N ILE A 462 -13.25 -14.73 17.84
CA ILE A 462 -11.94 -14.28 17.34
C ILE A 462 -12.05 -12.96 16.55
N LYS A 463 -13.21 -12.63 15.97
CA LYS A 463 -13.45 -11.34 15.30
C LYS A 463 -13.24 -10.13 16.23
N TYR A 464 -13.37 -10.32 17.54
CA TYR A 464 -13.09 -9.28 18.52
C TYR A 464 -11.60 -9.10 18.83
N ALA A 465 -10.72 -9.90 18.22
CA ALA A 465 -9.26 -9.77 18.32
C ALA A 465 -8.67 -9.23 17.01
N PRO A 466 -8.61 -7.89 16.83
CA PRO A 466 -8.04 -7.31 15.62
C PRO A 466 -6.52 -7.50 15.53
N VAL A 467 -5.84 -7.70 16.66
CA VAL A 467 -4.42 -8.05 16.73
C VAL A 467 -4.25 -9.45 17.32
N LEU A 468 -3.46 -10.26 16.62
CA LEU A 468 -3.03 -11.59 17.06
C LEU A 468 -1.52 -11.58 17.33
N ILE A 469 -1.10 -12.27 18.39
CA ILE A 469 0.32 -12.53 18.69
C ILE A 469 0.54 -14.03 18.56
N ASN A 470 1.23 -14.44 17.52
CA ASN A 470 1.69 -15.80 17.36
C ASN A 470 3.04 -16.00 18.07
N TRP A 471 3.00 -16.74 19.16
CA TRP A 471 4.14 -17.04 20.02
C TRP A 471 4.80 -18.38 19.66
N ASP A 472 4.32 -19.08 18.64
CA ASP A 472 5.00 -20.24 18.08
C ASP A 472 6.22 -19.75 17.28
N GLU A 473 7.41 -20.07 17.79
CA GLU A 473 8.68 -19.57 17.28
C GLU A 473 8.95 -20.01 15.83
N GLN A 474 9.30 -19.04 14.99
CA GLN A 474 9.64 -19.25 13.58
C GLN A 474 11.12 -19.03 13.32
N ALA A 475 11.68 -19.77 12.37
CA ALA A 475 13.09 -19.63 11.99
C ALA A 475 13.30 -18.30 11.23
N ARG A 476 14.12 -17.40 11.78
CA ARG A 476 14.32 -16.07 11.18
C ARG A 476 14.93 -16.10 9.78
N ASN A 477 15.79 -17.08 9.50
CA ASN A 477 16.45 -17.21 8.20
C ASN A 477 15.48 -17.55 7.05
N GLN A 478 14.23 -17.88 7.35
CA GLN A 478 13.20 -18.01 6.33
C GLN A 478 12.81 -16.64 5.76
N PRO A 479 12.47 -16.55 4.46
CA PRO A 479 11.87 -15.33 3.89
C PRO A 479 10.60 -14.92 4.64
N LEU A 480 10.31 -13.62 4.69
CA LEU A 480 9.14 -13.10 5.41
C LEU A 480 7.82 -13.69 4.88
N ALA A 481 7.76 -14.04 3.59
CA ALA A 481 6.56 -14.64 3.00
C ALA A 481 6.27 -16.05 3.56
N HIS A 482 7.29 -16.77 4.04
CA HIS A 482 7.11 -18.06 4.72
C HIS A 482 6.68 -17.86 6.18
N ILE A 483 7.31 -16.93 6.89
CA ILE A 483 6.98 -16.64 8.29
C ILE A 483 5.50 -16.23 8.41
N ARG A 484 5.01 -15.34 7.54
CA ARG A 484 3.62 -14.86 7.57
C ARG A 484 2.55 -15.90 7.24
N GLN A 485 2.92 -17.03 6.61
CA GLN A 485 1.98 -18.10 6.23
C GLN A 485 1.61 -19.01 7.41
N HIS A 486 2.23 -18.82 8.59
CA HIS A 486 1.86 -19.51 9.82
C HIS A 486 0.51 -19.01 10.36
N LYS A 487 0.00 -19.66 11.42
CA LYS A 487 -1.31 -19.35 12.01
C LYS A 487 -1.46 -17.85 12.31
N ARG A 488 -2.52 -17.27 11.78
CA ARG A 488 -2.84 -15.82 11.81
C ARG A 488 -4.34 -15.54 11.87
N GLY A 489 -5.09 -16.48 12.44
CA GLY A 489 -6.54 -16.40 12.57
C GLY A 489 -7.28 -16.68 11.26
N ILE A 490 -8.38 -15.97 11.04
CA ILE A 490 -9.39 -16.29 10.02
C ILE A 490 -9.37 -15.35 8.79
N GLY A 491 -8.32 -14.53 8.66
CA GLY A 491 -8.15 -13.56 7.57
C GLY A 491 -8.92 -12.24 7.74
N ASP A 492 -9.53 -12.00 8.92
CA ASP A 492 -10.31 -10.78 9.19
C ASP A 492 -9.56 -9.75 10.06
N HIS A 493 -8.32 -10.09 10.47
CA HIS A 493 -7.55 -9.38 11.47
C HIS A 493 -6.70 -8.27 10.84
N ALA A 494 -6.49 -7.18 11.59
CA ALA A 494 -5.68 -6.06 11.12
C ALA A 494 -4.19 -6.42 11.09
N LEU A 495 -3.70 -7.08 12.14
CA LEU A 495 -2.28 -7.36 12.35
C LEU A 495 -2.08 -8.71 13.03
N THR A 496 -1.09 -9.47 12.56
CA THR A 496 -0.51 -10.61 13.29
C THR A 496 0.97 -10.37 13.56
N ILE A 497 1.40 -10.59 14.80
CA ILE A 497 2.79 -10.47 15.24
C ILE A 497 3.36 -11.87 15.44
N PHE A 498 4.44 -12.22 14.75
CA PHE A 498 5.15 -13.49 14.89
C PHE A 498 6.47 -13.30 15.65
N ARG A 499 6.82 -14.29 16.47
CA ARG A 499 8.09 -14.35 17.17
C ARG A 499 9.11 -15.19 16.39
N THR A 500 10.34 -14.70 16.31
CA THR A 500 11.52 -15.50 15.98
C THR A 500 12.48 -15.51 17.17
N PRO A 501 13.57 -16.30 17.16
CA PRO A 501 14.56 -16.28 18.23
C PRO A 501 15.23 -14.92 18.47
N GLU A 502 15.24 -14.04 17.46
CA GLU A 502 16.01 -12.78 17.50
C GLU A 502 15.25 -11.55 16.96
N SER A 503 14.00 -11.71 16.54
CA SER A 503 13.20 -10.65 15.92
C SER A 503 11.70 -10.84 16.16
N MET A 504 10.93 -9.80 15.82
CA MET A 504 9.47 -9.86 15.73
C MET A 504 9.04 -9.46 14.32
N VAL A 505 8.12 -10.21 13.74
CA VAL A 505 7.63 -10.01 12.37
C VAL A 505 6.17 -9.57 12.41
N PHE A 506 5.83 -8.51 11.69
CA PHE A 506 4.50 -7.90 11.68
C PHE A 506 3.86 -8.14 10.31
N ASP A 507 2.83 -9.00 10.25
CA ASP A 507 2.00 -9.20 9.05
C ASP A 507 0.76 -8.31 9.12
N GLN A 508 0.68 -7.36 8.19
CA GLN A 508 -0.24 -6.23 8.25
C GLN A 508 -1.17 -6.21 7.04
N SER A 509 -2.47 -6.22 7.31
CA SER A 509 -3.48 -6.09 6.25
C SER A 509 -3.47 -4.67 5.69
N HIS A 510 -3.38 -4.56 4.36
CA HIS A 510 -3.29 -3.27 3.67
C HIS A 510 -4.54 -2.41 3.82
N ILE A 511 -5.67 -3.02 4.16
CA ILE A 511 -6.93 -2.32 4.44
C ILE A 511 -6.75 -1.37 5.62
N PHE A 512 -6.00 -1.80 6.65
CA PHE A 512 -5.75 -1.03 7.87
C PHE A 512 -4.43 -0.25 7.83
N PHE A 513 -3.42 -0.77 7.11
CA PHE A 513 -2.07 -0.21 7.10
C PHE A 513 -1.61 0.11 5.68
N ASP A 514 -0.85 1.19 5.50
CA ASP A 514 0.03 1.32 4.34
C ASP A 514 1.46 0.99 4.77
N GLY A 515 2.35 0.76 3.81
CA GLY A 515 3.72 0.31 4.13
C GLY A 515 4.44 1.21 5.13
N LEU A 516 4.37 2.54 4.96
CA LEU A 516 5.08 3.49 5.85
C LEU A 516 4.43 3.58 7.23
N TRP A 517 3.10 3.66 7.29
CA TRP A 517 2.38 3.68 8.56
C TRP A 517 2.51 2.36 9.32
N GLY A 518 2.42 1.23 8.63
CA GLY A 518 2.56 -0.09 9.24
C GLY A 518 3.95 -0.33 9.81
N MET A 519 5.00 0.12 9.11
CA MET A 519 6.37 0.16 9.62
C MET A 519 6.49 1.05 10.87
N ALA A 520 5.88 2.24 10.86
CA ALA A 520 5.85 3.12 12.03
C ALA A 520 5.15 2.46 13.23
N VAL A 521 4.00 1.82 13.02
CA VAL A 521 3.26 1.11 14.07
C VAL A 521 4.07 -0.04 14.64
N SER A 522 4.80 -0.77 13.80
CA SER A 522 5.67 -1.87 14.25
C SER A 522 6.77 -1.37 15.20
N GLU A 523 7.39 -0.23 14.89
CA GLU A 523 8.39 0.40 15.76
C GLU A 523 7.78 0.92 17.06
N ILE A 524 6.60 1.56 17.00
CA ILE A 524 5.88 2.07 18.18
C ILE A 524 5.53 0.92 19.13
N LEU A 525 4.93 -0.14 18.61
CA LEU A 525 4.57 -1.33 19.39
C LEU A 525 5.81 -2.00 19.98
N THR A 526 6.90 -2.10 19.20
CA THR A 526 8.19 -2.63 19.69
C THR A 526 8.72 -1.79 20.85
N GLY A 527 8.68 -0.45 20.73
CA GLY A 527 9.11 0.46 21.80
C GLY A 527 8.27 0.34 23.08
N GLU A 528 6.95 0.22 22.96
CA GLU A 528 6.07 0.01 24.12
C GLU A 528 6.28 -1.38 24.75
N ALA A 529 6.47 -2.44 23.97
CA ALA A 529 6.80 -3.77 24.48
C ALA A 529 8.14 -3.77 25.23
N VAL A 530 9.17 -3.08 24.71
CA VAL A 530 10.45 -2.89 25.41
C VAL A 530 10.27 -2.15 26.74
N SER A 531 9.42 -1.13 26.78
CA SER A 531 9.14 -0.36 28.00
C SER A 531 8.53 -1.27 29.08
N TRP A 532 7.59 -2.14 28.70
CA TRP A 532 7.00 -3.13 29.60
C TRP A 532 7.99 -4.21 30.03
N ALA A 533 8.83 -4.70 29.12
CA ALA A 533 9.88 -5.66 29.41
C ALA A 533 10.85 -5.12 30.49
N ALA A 534 11.31 -3.88 30.35
CA ALA A 534 12.17 -3.23 31.34
C ALA A 534 11.48 -3.08 32.70
N TYR A 535 10.17 -2.80 32.72
CA TYR A 535 9.41 -2.76 33.96
C TYR A 535 9.30 -4.15 34.60
N PHE A 536 8.96 -5.18 33.82
CA PHE A 536 8.77 -6.54 34.33
C PHE A 536 10.04 -7.20 34.83
N SER A 537 11.22 -6.82 34.33
CA SER A 537 12.49 -7.34 34.86
C SER A 537 12.75 -6.94 36.32
N SER A 538 12.04 -5.92 36.82
CA SER A 538 12.11 -5.51 38.23
C SER A 538 11.09 -6.21 39.14
N LEU A 539 10.15 -6.97 38.56
CA LEU A 539 9.04 -7.59 39.29
C LEU A 539 9.29 -9.08 39.55
N PRO A 540 8.68 -9.66 40.60
CA PRO A 540 8.69 -11.10 40.78
C PRO A 540 7.95 -11.80 39.64
N GLN A 541 8.32 -13.06 39.38
CA GLN A 541 7.64 -13.92 38.41
C GLN A 541 6.14 -14.07 38.75
N PRO A 542 5.25 -14.08 37.75
CA PRO A 542 3.83 -14.16 38.00
C PRO A 542 3.43 -15.57 38.41
N LYS A 543 2.39 -15.68 39.24
CA LYS A 543 1.73 -16.95 39.55
C LYS A 543 0.49 -17.10 38.65
N PRO A 544 0.21 -18.28 38.10
CA PRO A 544 -0.99 -18.50 37.31
C PRO A 544 -2.25 -18.25 38.14
N VAL A 545 -3.32 -17.81 37.47
CA VAL A 545 -4.67 -17.81 38.04
C VAL A 545 -5.26 -19.22 38.00
N SER A 546 -6.13 -19.54 38.95
CA SER A 546 -6.81 -20.84 39.00
C SER A 546 -7.85 -21.04 37.90
N ASP A 547 -8.36 -19.96 37.32
CA ASP A 547 -9.39 -20.03 36.28
C ASP A 547 -8.77 -20.43 34.93
N PRO A 548 -9.40 -21.34 34.18
CA PRO A 548 -8.88 -21.77 32.89
C PRO A 548 -8.87 -20.61 31.89
N PRO A 549 -7.84 -20.50 31.04
CA PRO A 549 -7.80 -19.47 30.01
C PRO A 549 -8.91 -19.69 28.99
N TYR A 550 -9.46 -18.60 28.44
CA TYR A 550 -10.43 -18.68 27.35
C TYR A 550 -9.71 -19.01 26.03
N PHE A 551 -9.98 -20.20 25.47
CA PHE A 551 -9.35 -20.70 24.24
C PHE A 551 -10.37 -21.12 23.18
N LEU A 552 -9.92 -21.19 21.93
CA LEU A 552 -10.69 -21.67 20.78
C LEU A 552 -10.07 -22.97 20.25
N ASN A 553 -10.91 -23.92 19.84
CA ASN A 553 -10.49 -25.25 19.41
C ASN A 553 -10.40 -25.38 17.87
N PHE A 554 -11.15 -24.57 17.10
CA PHE A 554 -11.12 -24.52 15.63
C PHE A 554 -10.99 -25.88 14.95
N LYS A 555 -11.99 -26.73 15.16
CA LYS A 555 -12.04 -28.03 14.50
C LYS A 555 -12.28 -27.88 13.00
N PRO A 556 -11.64 -28.70 12.15
CA PRO A 556 -11.88 -28.67 10.71
C PRO A 556 -13.35 -28.93 10.38
N GLU A 557 -13.88 -28.21 9.39
CA GLU A 557 -15.26 -28.32 8.93
C GLU A 557 -15.30 -28.89 7.51
N LEU A 558 -15.97 -30.04 7.35
CA LEU A 558 -16.01 -30.76 6.07
C LEU A 558 -16.68 -29.96 4.96
N ALA A 559 -17.71 -29.17 5.31
CA ALA A 559 -18.44 -28.32 4.37
C ALA A 559 -17.55 -27.30 3.65
N LEU A 560 -16.40 -26.94 4.24
CA LEU A 560 -15.48 -25.98 3.67
C LEU A 560 -14.62 -26.55 2.53
N ASN A 561 -14.55 -27.88 2.38
CA ASN A 561 -13.72 -28.52 1.36
C ASN A 561 -14.27 -28.35 -0.08
N GLU A 562 -15.54 -27.96 -0.22
CA GLU A 562 -16.18 -27.73 -1.53
C GLU A 562 -15.88 -26.34 -2.12
N PHE A 563 -15.33 -25.43 -1.33
CA PHE A 563 -15.03 -24.06 -1.76
C PHE A 563 -13.68 -23.97 -2.47
N ASN A 564 -13.60 -23.05 -3.43
CA ASN A 564 -12.37 -22.81 -4.17
C ASN A 564 -11.33 -22.16 -3.27
N LYS A 565 -10.17 -22.81 -3.22
CA LYS A 565 -9.01 -22.28 -2.50
C LYS A 565 -8.34 -21.17 -3.32
N VAL A 566 -7.64 -20.27 -2.63
CA VAL A 566 -6.79 -19.24 -3.23
C VAL A 566 -5.80 -19.94 -4.16
N ALA A 567 -5.95 -19.69 -5.47
CA ALA A 567 -5.11 -20.30 -6.50
C ALA A 567 -3.72 -19.63 -6.59
N THR A 568 -3.57 -18.45 -5.99
CA THR A 568 -2.32 -17.69 -6.01
C THR A 568 -1.28 -18.35 -5.10
N VAL A 569 -0.51 -19.24 -5.70
CA VAL A 569 0.68 -19.82 -5.09
C VAL A 569 1.82 -18.82 -5.22
N GLU A 570 2.48 -18.51 -4.10
CA GLU A 570 3.62 -17.61 -4.08
C GLU A 570 4.90 -18.30 -3.63
N VAL A 571 6.03 -17.81 -4.12
CA VAL A 571 7.36 -18.03 -3.55
C VAL A 571 8.04 -16.69 -3.39
N SER A 572 9.05 -16.61 -2.52
CA SER A 572 9.75 -15.35 -2.28
C SER A 572 11.24 -15.52 -2.08
N ALA A 573 12.00 -14.50 -2.47
CA ALA A 573 13.43 -14.35 -2.22
C ALA A 573 13.72 -13.03 -1.52
N GLU A 574 14.87 -12.98 -0.85
CA GLU A 574 15.40 -11.78 -0.21
C GLU A 574 16.92 -11.67 -0.46
N ASN A 575 17.43 -10.43 -0.50
CA ASN A 575 18.84 -10.13 -0.78
C ASN A 575 19.23 -8.76 -0.18
N ASP A 576 20.47 -8.62 0.30
CA ASP A 576 20.97 -7.40 0.95
C ASP A 576 22.32 -6.90 0.40
N ILE A 577 22.76 -7.39 -0.76
CA ILE A 577 24.13 -7.17 -1.28
C ILE A 577 24.32 -5.82 -2.01
N VAL A 578 23.29 -4.99 -2.13
CA VAL A 578 23.36 -3.74 -2.89
C VAL A 578 24.37 -2.77 -2.25
N ASP A 579 25.32 -2.28 -3.05
CA ASP A 579 26.34 -1.33 -2.59
C ASP A 579 25.79 0.10 -2.51
N MET A 580 25.25 0.41 -1.33
CA MET A 580 24.71 1.74 -1.03
C MET A 580 25.76 2.86 -1.08
N LYS A 581 27.03 2.57 -0.80
CA LYS A 581 28.09 3.59 -0.82
C LYS A 581 28.34 4.05 -2.25
N THR A 582 28.43 3.10 -3.17
CA THR A 582 28.62 3.36 -4.60
C THR A 582 27.39 4.05 -5.19
N LEU A 583 26.18 3.63 -4.83
CA LEU A 583 24.95 4.30 -5.25
C LEU A 583 24.87 5.77 -4.77
N ASP A 584 25.25 6.03 -3.51
CA ASP A 584 25.28 7.40 -2.99
C ASP A 584 26.37 8.25 -3.64
N MET A 585 27.49 7.65 -4.02
CA MET A 585 28.51 8.34 -4.81
C MET A 585 27.96 8.73 -6.19
N LEU A 586 27.27 7.82 -6.88
CA LEU A 586 26.61 8.10 -8.17
C LEU A 586 25.68 9.31 -8.06
N ARG A 587 24.79 9.30 -7.05
CA ARG A 587 23.84 10.40 -6.79
C ARG A 587 24.51 11.74 -6.51
N LYS A 588 25.72 11.75 -5.94
CA LYS A 588 26.52 12.97 -5.70
C LYS A 588 27.25 13.46 -6.94
N VAL A 589 27.64 12.56 -7.85
CA VAL A 589 28.39 12.89 -9.08
C VAL A 589 27.46 13.37 -10.19
N LEU A 590 26.28 12.77 -10.35
CA LEU A 590 25.32 13.12 -11.41
C LEU A 590 25.04 14.64 -11.52
N PRO A 591 24.71 15.37 -10.42
CA PRO A 591 24.45 16.81 -10.50
C PRO A 591 25.69 17.65 -10.82
N LYS A 592 26.90 17.12 -10.58
CA LYS A 592 28.16 17.81 -10.94
C LYS A 592 28.43 17.76 -12.44
N ARG A 593 27.93 16.72 -13.13
CA ARG A 593 28.06 16.57 -14.58
C ARG A 593 26.91 17.26 -15.33
N HIS A 594 25.71 17.27 -14.76
CA HIS A 594 24.56 18.00 -15.30
C HIS A 594 23.67 18.50 -14.16
N PRO A 595 23.55 19.82 -13.89
CA PRO A 595 22.87 20.36 -12.70
C PRO A 595 21.43 19.88 -12.47
N ASP A 596 20.69 19.62 -13.55
CA ASP A 596 19.30 19.16 -13.50
C ASP A 596 19.13 17.63 -13.38
N LEU A 597 20.23 16.89 -13.50
CA LEU A 597 20.25 15.42 -13.40
C LEU A 597 20.31 15.00 -11.93
N LYS A 598 19.13 14.96 -11.31
CA LYS A 598 18.92 14.56 -9.91
C LYS A 598 18.01 13.35 -9.91
N LEU A 599 18.62 12.15 -9.85
CA LEU A 599 17.91 10.89 -9.73
C LEU A 599 17.86 10.46 -8.25
N THR A 600 16.69 10.03 -7.77
CA THR A 600 16.56 9.38 -6.47
C THR A 600 17.01 7.92 -6.53
N VAL A 601 17.16 7.27 -5.37
CA VAL A 601 17.42 5.81 -5.31
C VAL A 601 16.34 5.04 -6.08
N ASN A 602 15.07 5.39 -5.87
CA ASN A 602 13.95 4.78 -6.59
C ASN A 602 14.04 4.98 -8.10
N ASP A 603 14.48 6.16 -8.56
CA ASP A 603 14.64 6.43 -9.99
C ASP A 603 15.69 5.52 -10.61
N VAL A 604 16.83 5.28 -9.93
CA VAL A 604 17.90 4.40 -10.42
C VAL A 604 17.48 2.93 -10.38
N LEU A 605 16.75 2.49 -9.35
CA LEU A 605 16.22 1.13 -9.26
C LEU A 605 15.22 0.84 -10.38
N VAL A 606 14.24 1.72 -10.60
CA VAL A 606 13.27 1.59 -11.69
C VAL A 606 13.98 1.63 -13.04
N LEU A 607 14.97 2.51 -13.20
CA LEU A 607 15.78 2.60 -14.40
C LEU A 607 16.45 1.27 -14.74
N TYR A 608 17.13 0.66 -13.77
CA TYR A 608 17.80 -0.62 -13.99
C TYR A 608 16.80 -1.76 -14.18
N ARG A 609 15.68 -1.79 -13.45
CA ARG A 609 14.61 -2.79 -13.65
C ARG A 609 14.10 -2.79 -15.09
N CYS A 610 14.02 -1.63 -15.73
CA CYS A 610 13.63 -1.51 -17.14
C CYS A 610 14.66 -2.08 -18.13
N ALA A 611 15.89 -2.33 -17.71
CA ALA A 611 16.92 -2.97 -18.53
C ALA A 611 17.19 -4.42 -18.14
N PHE A 612 16.97 -4.76 -16.87
CA PHE A 612 17.34 -6.06 -16.29
C PHE A 612 16.76 -7.24 -17.05
N GLY A 613 15.53 -7.14 -17.55
CA GLY A 613 14.92 -8.21 -18.34
C GLY A 613 15.77 -8.66 -19.53
N LEU A 614 16.40 -7.70 -20.23
CA LEU A 614 17.27 -7.97 -21.39
C LEU A 614 18.59 -8.64 -21.01
N ASP A 615 19.10 -8.28 -19.82
CA ASP A 615 20.41 -8.68 -19.32
C ASP A 615 20.38 -10.00 -18.54
N TYR A 616 19.22 -10.36 -17.97
CA TYR A 616 19.08 -11.54 -17.14
C TYR A 616 19.40 -12.83 -17.91
N ARG A 617 20.29 -13.63 -17.32
CA ARG A 617 20.59 -15.01 -17.71
C ARG A 617 20.53 -15.88 -16.45
N PRO A 618 19.84 -17.04 -16.49
CA PRO A 618 19.88 -17.99 -15.41
C PRO A 618 21.33 -18.33 -15.02
N SER A 619 21.60 -18.52 -13.73
CA SER A 619 22.92 -19.03 -13.33
C SER A 619 23.14 -20.46 -13.83
N PRO A 620 24.41 -20.92 -13.95
CA PRO A 620 24.69 -22.29 -14.34
C PRO A 620 23.97 -23.33 -13.48
N GLY A 621 23.86 -23.08 -12.16
CA GLY A 621 23.15 -23.98 -11.25
C GLY A 621 21.64 -24.04 -11.51
N LEU A 622 21.02 -22.91 -11.90
CA LEU A 622 19.63 -22.91 -12.33
C LEU A 622 19.46 -23.59 -13.70
N GLU A 623 20.36 -23.36 -14.66
CA GLU A 623 20.33 -24.03 -15.96
C GLU A 623 20.39 -25.56 -15.81
N ASP A 624 21.28 -26.07 -14.96
CA ASP A 624 21.40 -27.49 -14.64
C ASP A 624 20.09 -28.03 -14.04
N ALA A 625 19.50 -27.32 -13.07
CA ALA A 625 18.24 -27.72 -12.44
C ALA A 625 17.04 -27.72 -13.42
N LEU A 626 17.00 -26.76 -14.35
CA LEU A 626 15.98 -26.71 -15.41
C LEU A 626 16.18 -27.83 -16.43
N PHE A 627 17.43 -28.16 -16.77
CA PHE A 627 17.76 -29.29 -17.62
C PHE A 627 17.32 -30.61 -16.99
N GLU A 628 17.62 -30.81 -15.71
CA GLU A 628 17.18 -31.98 -14.94
C GLU A 628 15.65 -32.11 -14.89
N LEU A 629 14.92 -31.00 -14.72
CA LEU A 629 13.46 -30.99 -14.76
C LEU A 629 12.94 -31.50 -16.12
N ASN A 630 13.52 -31.03 -17.22
CA ASN A 630 13.11 -31.42 -18.57
C ASN A 630 13.42 -32.89 -18.88
N MET A 631 14.48 -33.46 -18.31
CA MET A 631 14.87 -34.87 -18.50
C MET A 631 13.93 -35.88 -17.85
N GLN A 632 13.02 -35.47 -16.97
CA GLN A 632 12.10 -36.38 -16.29
C GLN A 632 11.04 -37.00 -17.23
N ASN A 633 10.89 -36.50 -18.46
CA ASN A 633 10.02 -37.05 -19.52
C ASN A 633 8.56 -37.29 -19.08
N LYS A 634 8.04 -36.50 -18.13
CA LYS A 634 6.62 -36.50 -17.74
C LYS A 634 5.90 -35.30 -18.39
N PRO A 635 4.63 -35.44 -18.79
CA PRO A 635 3.86 -34.32 -19.36
C PRO A 635 3.82 -33.09 -18.45
N GLU A 636 3.61 -33.31 -17.14
CA GLU A 636 3.47 -32.23 -16.15
C GLU A 636 4.79 -31.50 -15.91
N THR A 637 5.92 -32.22 -15.97
CA THR A 637 7.26 -31.60 -15.86
C THR A 637 7.61 -30.78 -17.10
N HIS A 638 7.18 -31.24 -18.28
CA HIS A 638 7.39 -30.50 -19.52
C HIS A 638 6.53 -29.23 -19.57
N GLU A 639 5.27 -29.30 -19.13
CA GLU A 639 4.41 -28.12 -18.97
C GLU A 639 5.03 -27.09 -18.02
N ALA A 640 5.49 -27.51 -16.84
CA ALA A 640 6.16 -26.61 -15.90
C ALA A 640 7.42 -25.97 -16.52
N HIS A 641 8.23 -26.74 -17.24
CA HIS A 641 9.41 -26.25 -17.95
C HIS A 641 9.06 -25.23 -19.03
N GLU A 642 8.04 -25.48 -19.86
CA GLU A 642 7.58 -24.54 -20.89
C GLU A 642 7.04 -23.23 -20.28
N LEU A 643 6.34 -23.30 -19.14
CA LEU A 643 5.88 -22.11 -18.41
C LEU A 643 7.06 -21.28 -17.88
N ILE A 644 8.15 -21.92 -17.45
CA ILE A 644 9.38 -21.23 -17.03
C ILE A 644 10.01 -20.52 -18.23
N HIS A 645 10.23 -21.23 -19.34
CA HIS A 645 10.80 -20.64 -20.56
C HIS A 645 9.97 -19.48 -21.09
N THR A 646 8.65 -19.64 -21.13
CA THR A 646 7.73 -18.58 -21.54
C THR A 646 7.84 -17.36 -20.63
N ALA A 647 7.91 -17.57 -19.31
CA ALA A 647 8.05 -16.47 -18.35
C ALA A 647 9.39 -15.73 -18.52
N LEU A 648 10.50 -16.45 -18.72
CA LEU A 648 11.82 -15.87 -18.94
C LEU A 648 11.91 -15.13 -20.28
N ALA A 649 11.39 -15.72 -21.35
CA ALA A 649 11.34 -15.11 -22.67
C ALA A 649 10.49 -13.83 -22.66
N LYS A 650 9.34 -13.84 -21.97
CA LYS A 650 8.49 -12.64 -21.80
C LYS A 650 9.24 -11.53 -21.08
N ALA A 651 9.98 -11.85 -20.01
CA ALA A 651 10.78 -10.89 -19.26
C ALA A 651 11.91 -10.26 -20.11
N GLN A 652 12.46 -11.01 -21.06
CA GLN A 652 13.48 -10.53 -22.00
C GLN A 652 12.90 -9.66 -23.13
N GLN A 653 11.67 -9.90 -23.56
CA GLN A 653 11.08 -9.21 -24.72
C GLN A 653 10.32 -7.93 -24.35
N ASN A 654 9.71 -7.87 -23.16
CA ASN A 654 8.80 -6.81 -22.80
C ASN A 654 9.23 -6.08 -21.53
N ASN A 655 9.22 -4.74 -21.59
CA ASN A 655 9.31 -3.93 -20.39
C ASN A 655 8.00 -4.05 -19.60
N PRO A 656 8.03 -4.55 -18.36
CA PRO A 656 6.81 -4.72 -17.58
C PRO A 656 6.19 -3.37 -17.26
N SER A 657 4.87 -3.37 -17.11
CA SER A 657 4.14 -2.27 -16.52
C SER A 657 4.30 -2.32 -15.00
N ILE A 658 4.94 -1.30 -14.41
CA ILE A 658 5.32 -1.26 -12.99
C ILE A 658 4.40 -0.32 -12.23
N VAL A 659 3.67 -0.82 -11.23
CA VAL A 659 2.94 0.04 -10.29
C VAL A 659 3.86 0.52 -9.19
N ILE A 660 3.94 1.84 -9.04
CA ILE A 660 4.68 2.53 -7.99
C ILE A 660 3.65 3.20 -7.07
N PRO A 661 3.53 2.79 -5.79
CA PRO A 661 2.72 3.48 -4.81
C PRO A 661 3.39 4.81 -4.42
N MET A 662 2.66 5.92 -4.56
CA MET A 662 3.13 7.26 -4.21
C MET A 662 2.44 7.76 -2.94
N ASP A 663 3.20 8.22 -1.95
CA ASP A 663 2.65 8.80 -0.70
C ASP A 663 1.88 10.09 -0.98
N ALA A 664 0.56 10.06 -0.79
CA ALA A 664 -0.35 11.18 -0.96
C ALA A 664 -0.64 11.93 0.35
N MET A 665 -0.24 11.37 1.49
CA MET A 665 -0.74 11.77 2.81
C MET A 665 -0.37 13.20 3.20
N SER A 666 0.72 13.74 2.66
CA SER A 666 1.14 15.11 2.97
C SER A 666 0.16 16.15 2.46
N ALA A 667 -0.34 15.99 1.23
CA ALA A 667 -1.30 16.91 0.63
C ALA A 667 -2.74 16.56 1.03
N ARG A 668 -3.09 15.27 0.92
CA ARG A 668 -4.44 14.75 1.21
C ARG A 668 -4.34 13.48 2.07
N PRO A 669 -4.34 13.59 3.41
CA PRO A 669 -4.21 12.46 4.33
C PRO A 669 -5.18 11.32 4.05
N GLN A 670 -6.45 11.65 3.74
CA GLN A 670 -7.50 10.67 3.42
C GLN A 670 -7.17 9.81 2.20
N GLU A 671 -6.35 10.30 1.26
CA GLU A 671 -6.04 9.56 0.03
C GLU A 671 -4.95 8.52 0.26
N ARG A 672 -4.17 8.62 1.34
CA ARG A 672 -3.08 7.69 1.72
C ARG A 672 -2.01 7.47 0.64
N LEU A 673 -2.34 6.75 -0.42
CA LEU A 673 -1.47 6.41 -1.53
C LEU A 673 -2.16 6.68 -2.88
N TYR A 674 -1.40 7.22 -3.83
CA TYR A 674 -1.77 7.21 -5.24
C TYR A 674 -0.98 6.16 -6.00
N PRO A 675 -1.63 5.11 -6.53
CA PRO A 675 -0.95 4.18 -7.43
C PRO A 675 -0.64 4.89 -8.75
N THR A 676 0.58 4.72 -9.24
CA THR A 676 0.99 5.18 -10.57
C THR A 676 1.61 4.04 -11.35
N THR A 677 1.03 3.75 -12.51
CA THR A 677 1.57 2.78 -13.45
C THR A 677 2.64 3.44 -14.32
N PHE A 678 3.86 2.90 -14.30
CA PHE A 678 4.99 3.32 -15.11
C PHE A 678 5.33 2.22 -16.12
N ARG A 679 5.40 2.58 -17.40
CA ARG A 679 5.96 1.73 -18.45
C ARG A 679 7.13 2.47 -19.06
N ASN A 680 8.27 1.80 -19.20
CA ASN A 680 9.48 2.43 -19.74
C ASN A 680 9.21 2.99 -21.14
N PRO A 681 9.20 4.33 -21.33
CA PRO A 681 9.04 4.90 -22.66
C PRO A 681 10.37 4.96 -23.42
N PHE A 682 11.49 4.57 -22.80
CA PHE A 682 12.85 4.68 -23.30
C PHE A 682 13.47 3.34 -23.62
N THR A 683 13.10 2.78 -24.77
CA THR A 683 13.73 1.57 -25.29
C THR A 683 15.20 1.78 -25.70
N GLU A 684 15.57 3.00 -26.09
CA GLU A 684 16.92 3.33 -26.57
C GLU A 684 17.95 3.62 -25.47
N LEU A 685 17.49 3.91 -24.24
CA LEU A 685 18.40 4.28 -23.14
C LEU A 685 19.45 3.20 -22.87
N TRP A 686 19.05 1.94 -22.93
CA TRP A 686 19.97 0.82 -22.72
C TRP A 686 21.04 0.74 -23.80
N GLY A 687 20.67 0.99 -25.06
CA GLY A 687 21.62 1.07 -26.18
C GLY A 687 22.67 2.17 -25.96
N HIS A 688 22.24 3.36 -25.51
CA HIS A 688 23.18 4.44 -25.17
C HIS A 688 24.09 4.09 -23.98
N TYR A 689 23.58 3.35 -23.00
CA TYR A 689 24.39 2.86 -21.88
C TYR A 689 25.47 1.87 -22.34
N GLN A 690 25.09 0.92 -23.20
CA GLN A 690 26.01 -0.04 -23.81
C GLN A 690 27.05 0.68 -24.67
N GLU A 691 26.64 1.59 -25.56
CA GLU A 691 27.56 2.35 -26.42
C GLU A 691 28.58 3.17 -25.61
N ALA A 692 28.12 3.88 -24.56
CA ALA A 692 29.00 4.64 -23.67
C ALA A 692 29.95 3.71 -22.89
N SER A 693 29.49 2.52 -22.52
CA SER A 693 30.34 1.50 -21.89
C SER A 693 31.40 0.97 -22.85
N ASP A 694 31.01 0.58 -24.07
CA ASP A 694 31.92 -0.02 -25.04
C ASP A 694 32.97 0.97 -25.54
N THR A 695 32.57 2.22 -25.77
CA THR A 695 33.50 3.31 -26.13
C THR A 695 34.47 3.63 -25.00
N LEU A 696 34.04 3.58 -23.74
CA LEU A 696 34.93 3.75 -22.58
C LEU A 696 35.97 2.64 -22.53
N GLU A 697 35.55 1.39 -22.71
CA GLU A 697 36.47 0.25 -22.73
C GLU A 697 37.48 0.33 -23.87
N ARG A 698 37.03 0.71 -25.08
CA ARG A 698 37.92 0.96 -26.21
C ARG A 698 38.95 2.05 -25.90
N TYR A 699 38.53 3.13 -25.26
CA TYR A 699 39.44 4.19 -24.82
C TYR A 699 40.45 3.70 -23.78
N TYR A 700 40.05 2.85 -22.83
CA TYR A 700 40.99 2.30 -21.84
C TYR A 700 41.96 1.27 -22.42
N ARG A 701 41.56 0.52 -23.45
CA ARG A 701 42.46 -0.38 -24.19
C ARG A 701 43.44 0.41 -25.06
N ASP A 702 42.98 1.51 -25.67
CA ASP A 702 43.78 2.35 -26.56
C ASP A 702 43.45 3.84 -26.36
N LYS A 703 44.33 4.54 -25.65
CA LYS A 703 44.12 5.92 -25.16
C LYS A 703 44.34 6.99 -26.24
N THR A 704 43.79 6.80 -27.43
CA THR A 704 43.86 7.79 -28.52
C THR A 704 42.85 8.92 -28.33
N GLN A 705 43.16 10.09 -28.92
CA GLN A 705 42.25 11.24 -28.97
C GLN A 705 40.94 10.89 -29.69
N LYS A 706 41.00 10.04 -30.73
CA LYS A 706 39.82 9.54 -31.45
C LYS A 706 38.91 8.74 -30.52
N ASN A 707 39.45 7.73 -29.82
CA ASN A 707 38.66 6.91 -28.90
C ASN A 707 38.08 7.74 -27.74
N TRP A 708 38.81 8.76 -27.27
CA TRP A 708 38.29 9.72 -26.30
C TRP A 708 37.13 10.55 -26.86
N ALA A 709 37.23 11.03 -28.10
CA ALA A 709 36.17 11.80 -28.75
C ALA A 709 34.90 10.97 -28.93
N ASP A 710 35.04 9.72 -29.38
CA ASP A 710 33.95 8.76 -29.54
C ASP A 710 33.26 8.48 -28.19
N PHE A 711 34.04 8.20 -27.14
CA PHE A 711 33.52 8.03 -25.78
C PHE A 711 32.82 9.30 -25.25
N SER A 712 33.43 10.47 -25.45
CA SER A 712 32.86 11.74 -24.98
C SER A 712 31.53 12.07 -25.69
N ALA A 713 31.37 11.68 -26.96
CA ALA A 713 30.11 11.76 -27.67
C ALA A 713 29.05 10.80 -27.09
N ALA A 714 29.38 9.52 -26.95
CA ALA A 714 28.48 8.51 -26.37
C ALA A 714 28.05 8.85 -24.94
N ARG A 715 28.98 9.31 -24.09
CA ARG A 715 28.70 9.78 -22.73
C ARG A 715 27.72 10.95 -22.70
N ARG A 716 27.85 11.92 -23.61
CA ARG A 716 26.93 13.06 -23.69
C ARG A 716 25.52 12.62 -24.10
N ALA A 717 25.42 11.69 -25.05
CA ALA A 717 24.14 11.11 -25.45
C ALA A 717 23.46 10.40 -24.27
N LEU A 718 24.19 9.53 -23.56
CA LEU A 718 23.69 8.85 -22.36
C LEU A 718 23.22 9.85 -21.28
N LEU A 719 24.01 10.88 -20.98
CA LEU A 719 23.65 11.90 -19.98
C LEU A 719 22.39 12.68 -20.36
N ALA A 720 22.20 12.98 -21.64
CA ALA A 720 20.99 13.64 -22.12
C ALA A 720 19.75 12.75 -21.91
N GLN A 721 19.86 11.46 -22.21
CA GLN A 721 18.78 10.49 -22.01
C GLN A 721 18.46 10.28 -20.52
N LEU A 722 19.47 10.18 -19.66
CA LEU A 722 19.28 10.11 -18.21
C LEU A 722 18.60 11.36 -17.65
N ASN A 723 18.94 12.54 -18.18
CA ASN A 723 18.29 13.79 -17.79
C ASN A 723 16.83 13.84 -18.25
N TYR A 724 16.55 13.36 -19.46
CA TYR A 724 15.18 13.28 -19.96
C TYR A 724 14.34 12.27 -19.15
N PHE A 725 14.89 11.09 -18.84
CA PHE A 725 14.27 10.14 -17.91
C PHE A 725 13.95 10.77 -16.56
N GLY A 726 14.92 11.46 -15.95
CA GLY A 726 14.71 12.16 -14.67
C GLY A 726 13.63 13.24 -14.73
N GLN A 727 13.51 13.97 -15.85
CA GLN A 727 12.43 14.94 -16.06
C GLN A 727 11.06 14.27 -16.15
N ILE A 728 10.96 13.17 -16.90
CA ILE A 728 9.73 12.38 -17.00
C ILE A 728 9.32 11.84 -15.62
N MET A 729 10.23 11.20 -14.88
CA MET A 729 9.91 10.70 -13.54
C MET A 729 9.44 11.81 -12.60
N ARG A 730 10.02 13.01 -12.68
CA ARG A 730 9.54 14.17 -11.91
C ARG A 730 8.14 14.62 -12.34
N ALA A 731 7.86 14.66 -13.64
CA ALA A 731 6.54 15.00 -14.15
C ALA A 731 5.48 13.97 -13.73
N TYR A 732 5.79 12.67 -13.86
CA TYR A 732 4.92 11.58 -13.42
C TYR A 732 4.60 11.68 -11.93
N LYS A 733 5.61 11.86 -11.08
CA LYS A 733 5.41 12.02 -9.63
C LYS A 733 4.53 13.23 -9.31
N ARG A 734 4.69 14.35 -10.03
CA ARG A 734 3.86 15.54 -9.82
C ARG A 734 2.40 15.27 -10.15
N VAL A 735 2.12 14.75 -11.35
CA VAL A 735 0.75 14.42 -11.79
C VAL A 735 0.11 13.39 -10.85
N ALA A 736 0.88 12.40 -10.41
CA ALA A 736 0.42 11.41 -9.44
C ALA A 736 0.01 12.03 -8.11
N LEU A 737 0.85 12.91 -7.54
CA LEU A 737 0.59 13.58 -6.26
C LEU A 737 -0.61 14.55 -6.32
N GLU A 738 -0.92 15.08 -7.50
CA GLU A 738 -2.12 15.90 -7.75
C GLU A 738 -3.40 15.05 -7.88
N GLY A 739 -3.30 13.71 -7.80
CA GLY A 739 -4.42 12.80 -8.02
C GLY A 739 -4.85 12.72 -9.49
N GLY A 740 -3.97 13.13 -10.42
CA GLY A 740 -4.24 13.16 -11.86
C GLY A 740 -3.84 11.88 -12.61
N SER A 741 -3.47 10.79 -11.91
CA SER A 741 -3.05 9.56 -12.59
C SER A 741 -4.22 8.86 -13.28
N THR A 742 -3.94 8.14 -14.37
CA THR A 742 -4.95 7.33 -15.10
C THR A 742 -5.60 6.29 -14.17
N SER A 743 -4.83 5.69 -13.27
CA SER A 743 -5.33 4.75 -12.25
C SER A 743 -6.34 5.43 -11.32
N THR A 744 -6.04 6.65 -10.83
CA THR A 744 -6.94 7.45 -10.01
C THR A 744 -8.22 7.81 -10.76
N ALA A 745 -8.11 8.29 -12.00
CA ALA A 745 -9.27 8.64 -12.82
C ALA A 745 -10.19 7.43 -13.10
N MET A 746 -9.63 6.23 -13.29
CA MET A 746 -10.43 5.02 -13.47
C MET A 746 -11.09 4.53 -12.19
N MET A 747 -10.40 4.61 -11.03
CA MET A 747 -11.04 4.29 -9.75
C MET A 747 -12.25 5.20 -9.51
N LYS A 748 -12.17 6.48 -9.89
CA LYS A 748 -13.31 7.41 -9.90
C LYS A 748 -14.40 7.07 -10.93
N LEU A 749 -14.10 6.29 -11.97
CA LEU A 749 -15.13 5.75 -12.88
C LEU A 749 -15.85 4.54 -12.25
N LEU A 750 -15.18 3.76 -11.41
CA LEU A 750 -15.83 2.67 -10.66
C LEU A 750 -16.81 3.21 -9.60
N ALA A 751 -16.65 4.47 -9.19
CA ALA A 751 -17.54 5.15 -8.28
C ALA A 751 -18.98 5.15 -8.77
N HIS A 752 -19.92 4.88 -7.87
CA HIS A 752 -21.37 4.89 -8.12
C HIS A 752 -21.87 3.92 -9.20
N LEU A 753 -21.03 2.98 -9.66
CA LEU A 753 -21.50 1.92 -10.55
C LEU A 753 -22.40 0.95 -9.79
N PRO A 754 -23.60 0.65 -10.32
CA PRO A 754 -24.45 -0.40 -9.77
C PRO A 754 -23.70 -1.74 -9.67
N ASN A 755 -24.00 -2.54 -8.64
CA ASN A 755 -23.39 -3.87 -8.47
C ASN A 755 -23.53 -4.78 -9.71
N SER A 756 -24.55 -4.59 -10.55
CA SER A 756 -24.71 -5.31 -11.82
C SER A 756 -23.69 -4.91 -12.90
N LEU A 757 -23.20 -3.65 -12.87
CA LEU A 757 -22.15 -3.14 -13.76
C LEU A 757 -20.75 -3.46 -13.22
N LEU A 758 -20.56 -3.45 -11.90
CA LEU A 758 -19.34 -3.98 -11.28
C LEU A 758 -19.12 -5.46 -11.65
N LYS A 759 -20.18 -6.28 -11.66
CA LYS A 759 -20.12 -7.67 -12.18
C LYS A 759 -19.65 -7.79 -13.63
N LEU A 760 -19.93 -6.78 -14.46
CA LEU A 760 -19.55 -6.77 -15.87
C LEU A 760 -18.10 -6.27 -16.03
N LEU A 761 -17.70 -5.32 -15.19
CA LEU A 761 -16.33 -4.79 -15.12
C LEU A 761 -15.35 -5.71 -14.40
N ASP A 762 -15.79 -6.74 -13.68
CA ASP A 762 -14.89 -7.85 -13.29
C ASP A 762 -14.60 -8.77 -14.49
N GLU A 763 -15.55 -8.92 -15.41
CA GLU A 763 -15.42 -9.75 -16.62
C GLU A 763 -14.62 -9.05 -17.75
N ILE A 764 -14.50 -7.70 -17.75
CA ILE A 764 -13.86 -6.90 -18.82
C ILE A 764 -12.33 -6.82 -18.76
N PRO A 765 -11.68 -6.59 -17.60
CA PRO A 765 -10.22 -6.51 -17.49
C PRO A 765 -9.55 -7.82 -17.88
N GLN A 766 -10.22 -8.96 -17.67
CA GLN A 766 -9.78 -10.27 -18.16
C GLN A 766 -9.89 -10.43 -19.68
N ARG A 767 -10.61 -9.55 -20.38
CA ARG A 767 -10.86 -9.59 -21.84
C ARG A 767 -10.17 -8.48 -22.61
N VAL A 768 -9.64 -7.46 -21.93
CA VAL A 768 -8.91 -6.34 -22.54
C VAL A 768 -7.58 -6.17 -21.81
N ASP A 769 -6.56 -6.89 -22.27
CA ASP A 769 -5.22 -6.93 -21.66
C ASP A 769 -4.63 -5.52 -21.47
N ILE A 770 -4.87 -4.61 -22.42
CA ILE A 770 -4.38 -3.22 -22.40
C ILE A 770 -4.97 -2.42 -21.23
N LEU A 771 -6.26 -2.60 -20.91
CA LEU A 771 -6.88 -1.92 -19.76
C LEU A 771 -6.30 -2.47 -18.46
N ASN A 772 -6.14 -3.79 -18.34
CA ASN A 772 -5.62 -4.39 -17.11
C ASN A 772 -4.14 -4.02 -16.87
N GLU A 773 -3.32 -3.95 -17.93
CA GLU A 773 -1.90 -3.57 -17.89
C GLU A 773 -1.71 -2.09 -17.50
N VAL A 774 -2.58 -1.20 -17.97
CA VAL A 774 -2.60 0.23 -17.60
C VAL A 774 -3.14 0.45 -16.17
N LEU A 775 -4.14 -0.35 -15.77
CA LEU A 775 -4.86 -0.15 -14.51
C LEU A 775 -4.15 -0.74 -13.30
N LYS A 776 -3.56 -1.92 -13.44
CA LYS A 776 -3.05 -2.70 -12.30
C LYS A 776 -1.57 -3.07 -12.43
N GLY A 777 -0.96 -2.89 -13.61
CA GLY A 777 0.42 -3.29 -13.90
C GLY A 777 0.68 -4.79 -13.76
N GLU A 778 1.80 -5.23 -14.33
CA GLU A 778 2.29 -6.61 -14.21
C GLU A 778 3.16 -6.79 -12.96
N GLU A 779 3.77 -5.70 -12.50
CA GLU A 779 4.66 -5.69 -11.32
C GLU A 779 4.28 -4.59 -10.33
N VAL A 780 4.62 -4.80 -9.06
CA VAL A 780 4.56 -3.76 -8.02
C VAL A 780 5.97 -3.47 -7.57
N PHE A 781 6.34 -2.19 -7.50
CA PHE A 781 7.62 -1.75 -6.96
C PHE A 781 7.38 -0.85 -5.76
N SER A 782 7.52 -1.41 -4.55
CA SER A 782 7.27 -0.72 -3.29
C SER A 782 8.56 -0.46 -2.55
N ASN A 783 8.83 0.81 -2.28
CA ASN A 783 10.05 1.24 -1.61
C ASN A 783 9.69 1.94 -0.30
N GLY A 784 9.97 1.27 0.82
CA GLY A 784 9.84 1.81 2.18
C GLY A 784 10.81 2.94 2.49
N GLY A 785 11.81 3.14 1.63
CA GLY A 785 12.84 4.15 1.78
C GLY A 785 13.83 3.79 2.88
N ARG A 786 14.58 4.81 3.31
CA ARG A 786 15.48 4.68 4.45
C ARG A 786 14.69 4.88 5.74
N VAL A 787 14.79 3.93 6.64
CA VAL A 787 14.22 4.03 7.98
C VAL A 787 14.89 5.17 8.76
N ALA A 788 14.21 5.69 9.79
CA ALA A 788 14.80 6.70 10.65
C ALA A 788 16.06 6.14 11.34
N ARG A 789 17.01 7.03 11.66
CA ARG A 789 18.18 6.63 12.46
C ARG A 789 17.71 6.02 13.78
N SER A 790 18.34 4.91 14.20
CA SER A 790 17.97 4.12 15.38
C SER A 790 16.64 3.35 15.29
N SER A 791 16.03 3.30 14.11
CA SER A 791 14.91 2.39 13.87
C SER A 791 15.42 0.95 13.86
N SER A 792 14.60 0.03 14.36
CA SER A 792 14.95 -1.39 14.43
C SER A 792 14.39 -2.25 13.31
N ILE A 793 13.72 -1.63 12.33
CA ILE A 793 13.19 -2.31 11.16
C ILE A 793 14.35 -2.79 10.28
N SER A 794 14.33 -4.06 9.90
CA SER A 794 15.42 -4.70 9.15
C SER A 794 14.99 -5.38 7.86
N ARG A 795 13.74 -5.83 7.72
CA ARG A 795 13.24 -6.49 6.49
C ARG A 795 11.85 -5.99 6.14
N PHE A 796 11.50 -6.05 4.86
CA PHE A 796 10.20 -5.65 4.33
C PHE A 796 9.83 -6.43 3.07
N ILE A 797 8.59 -6.94 3.01
CA ILE A 797 7.95 -7.44 1.79
C ILE A 797 6.66 -6.65 1.54
N SER A 798 6.40 -6.35 0.27
CA SER A 798 5.20 -5.61 -0.15
C SER A 798 4.06 -6.55 -0.52
N ALA A 799 2.90 -5.97 -0.84
CA ALA A 799 1.65 -6.66 -1.11
C ALA A 799 1.34 -6.83 -2.59
N LYS A 800 0.57 -7.88 -2.90
CA LYS A 800 -0.01 -8.14 -4.21
C LYS A 800 -1.52 -7.97 -4.15
N ASP A 801 -2.08 -7.21 -5.10
CA ASP A 801 -3.52 -7.10 -5.29
C ASP A 801 -4.15 -8.43 -5.79
N ASP A 802 -5.48 -8.48 -5.82
CA ASP A 802 -6.27 -9.66 -6.18
C ASP A 802 -6.13 -10.03 -7.68
N ASN A 803 -5.32 -9.30 -8.46
CA ASN A 803 -5.16 -9.54 -9.89
C ASN A 803 -4.30 -10.78 -10.16
N TYR A 804 -4.80 -11.68 -11.01
CA TYR A 804 -4.03 -12.83 -11.48
C TYR A 804 -2.87 -12.44 -12.42
N ASN A 805 -2.92 -11.26 -13.04
CA ASN A 805 -1.89 -10.81 -13.97
C ASN A 805 -0.68 -10.15 -13.29
N LYS A 806 -0.75 -9.86 -11.97
CA LYS A 806 0.42 -9.38 -11.22
C LYS A 806 1.37 -10.55 -11.00
N ALA A 807 2.49 -10.52 -11.70
CA ALA A 807 3.49 -11.57 -11.73
C ALA A 807 4.54 -11.42 -10.62
N LEU A 808 5.03 -10.20 -10.38
CA LEU A 808 6.12 -9.94 -9.45
C LEU A 808 5.81 -8.77 -8.51
N VAL A 809 6.22 -8.88 -7.25
CA VAL A 809 6.12 -7.80 -6.26
C VAL A 809 7.48 -7.58 -5.60
N TRP A 810 8.02 -6.38 -5.78
CA TRP A 810 9.30 -5.96 -5.24
C TRP A 810 9.10 -5.13 -3.96
N GLY A 811 9.79 -5.52 -2.90
CA GLY A 811 9.96 -4.73 -1.67
C GLY A 811 11.38 -4.20 -1.57
N VAL A 812 11.52 -2.93 -1.19
CA VAL A 812 12.82 -2.29 -0.95
C VAL A 812 12.78 -1.55 0.38
N LEU A 813 13.80 -1.75 1.21
CA LEU A 813 14.00 -1.04 2.47
C LEU A 813 15.49 -0.73 2.64
N THR A 814 15.84 0.45 3.15
CA THR A 814 17.21 0.70 3.63
C THR A 814 17.18 0.84 5.15
N ASP A 815 17.92 -0.02 5.83
CA ASP A 815 17.95 -0.06 7.30
C ASP A 815 18.81 1.08 7.91
N ASP A 816 18.96 1.06 9.24
CA ASP A 816 19.72 2.08 9.95
C ASP A 816 21.24 1.95 9.76
N ASN A 817 21.73 0.79 9.30
CA ASN A 817 23.11 0.46 9.01
C ASN A 817 23.51 0.72 7.55
N ASP A 818 22.68 1.42 6.78
CA ASP A 818 22.91 1.70 5.36
C ASP A 818 22.90 0.44 4.47
N VAL A 819 22.25 -0.65 4.91
CA VAL A 819 22.06 -1.85 4.11
C VAL A 819 20.70 -1.77 3.40
N MET A 820 20.70 -2.01 2.09
CA MET A 820 19.47 -2.07 1.30
C MET A 820 19.00 -3.51 1.19
N HIS A 821 17.87 -3.79 1.81
CA HIS A 821 17.17 -5.07 1.76
C HIS A 821 16.18 -5.06 0.59
N LEU A 822 16.38 -5.98 -0.33
CA LEU A 822 15.49 -6.27 -1.44
C LEU A 822 14.70 -7.54 -1.15
N SER A 823 13.44 -7.54 -1.53
CA SER A 823 12.61 -8.73 -1.53
C SER A 823 11.80 -8.85 -2.81
N LEU A 824 11.56 -10.09 -3.22
CA LEU A 824 10.79 -10.40 -4.43
C LEU A 824 9.80 -11.51 -4.11
N ARG A 825 8.51 -11.25 -4.33
CA ARG A 825 7.46 -12.28 -4.35
C ARG A 825 7.11 -12.59 -5.79
N ASP A 826 7.05 -13.87 -6.11
CA ASP A 826 6.79 -14.40 -7.45
C ASP A 826 5.50 -15.22 -7.48
N PHE A 827 4.64 -14.86 -8.43
CA PHE A 827 3.31 -15.42 -8.65
C PHE A 827 3.14 -15.88 -10.10
N ARG A 828 4.23 -15.97 -10.87
CA ARG A 828 4.19 -16.38 -12.28
C ARG A 828 3.62 -17.81 -12.41
N PRO A 829 3.00 -18.16 -13.54
CA PRO A 829 2.30 -19.43 -13.70
C PRO A 829 3.11 -20.69 -13.37
N HIS A 830 4.43 -20.65 -13.60
CA HIS A 830 5.30 -21.78 -13.27
C HIS A 830 5.39 -22.07 -11.77
N VAL A 831 5.13 -21.10 -10.89
CA VAL A 831 5.16 -21.32 -9.43
C VAL A 831 4.11 -22.34 -9.01
N ALA A 832 2.87 -22.18 -9.49
CA ALA A 832 1.79 -23.13 -9.23
C ALA A 832 2.06 -24.50 -9.88
N ALA A 833 2.59 -24.50 -11.12
CA ALA A 833 2.94 -25.75 -11.82
C ALA A 833 4.07 -26.52 -11.13
N LEU A 834 5.09 -25.83 -10.61
CA LEU A 834 6.17 -26.47 -9.86
C LEU A 834 5.68 -27.02 -8.52
N ARG A 835 4.79 -26.33 -7.82
CA ARG A 835 4.18 -26.87 -6.60
C ARG A 835 3.31 -28.10 -6.85
N SER A 836 2.56 -28.15 -7.95
CA SER A 836 1.70 -29.31 -8.26
C SER A 836 2.49 -30.58 -8.55
N ILE A 837 3.73 -30.46 -9.03
CA ILE A 837 4.66 -31.58 -9.22
C ILE A 837 5.63 -31.79 -8.04
N ASN A 838 5.33 -31.18 -6.88
CA ASN A 838 6.13 -31.26 -5.64
C ASN A 838 7.59 -30.80 -5.82
N ARG A 839 7.80 -29.72 -6.58
CA ARG A 839 9.09 -29.01 -6.74
C ARG A 839 9.05 -27.55 -6.25
N PRO A 840 8.60 -27.26 -5.01
CA PRO A 840 8.65 -25.90 -4.46
C PRO A 840 10.09 -25.38 -4.35
N ASP A 841 11.06 -26.28 -4.15
CA ASP A 841 12.51 -26.00 -4.12
C ASP A 841 12.99 -25.31 -5.40
N LEU A 842 12.51 -25.76 -6.57
CA LEU A 842 12.91 -25.17 -7.85
C LEU A 842 12.24 -23.81 -8.07
N ALA A 843 11.01 -23.62 -7.60
CA ALA A 843 10.35 -22.32 -7.66
C ALA A 843 11.09 -21.29 -6.78
N GLU A 844 11.51 -21.69 -5.59
CA GLU A 844 12.36 -20.89 -4.69
C GLU A 844 13.72 -20.57 -5.31
N LEU A 845 14.37 -21.57 -5.95
CA LEU A 845 15.63 -21.36 -6.65
C LEU A 845 15.50 -20.34 -7.80
N ILE A 846 14.44 -20.42 -8.60
CA ILE A 846 14.20 -19.47 -9.71
C ILE A 846 14.05 -18.04 -9.20
N VAL A 847 13.25 -17.82 -8.15
CA VAL A 847 13.03 -16.47 -7.63
C VAL A 847 14.29 -15.91 -6.95
N GLN A 848 15.05 -16.75 -6.25
CA GLN A 848 16.32 -16.36 -5.63
C GLN A 848 17.37 -16.00 -6.69
N ASP A 849 17.55 -16.85 -7.71
CA ASP A 849 18.48 -16.60 -8.83
C ASP A 849 18.16 -15.28 -9.54
N TYR A 850 16.88 -15.02 -9.79
CA TYR A 850 16.41 -13.79 -10.43
C TYR A 850 16.69 -12.55 -9.56
N LEU A 851 16.49 -12.63 -8.24
CA LEU A 851 16.76 -11.53 -7.33
C LEU A 851 18.27 -11.27 -7.15
N ASP A 852 19.08 -12.33 -7.03
CA ASP A 852 20.53 -12.24 -6.87
C ASP A 852 21.19 -11.67 -8.13
N ALA A 853 20.73 -12.08 -9.31
CA ALA A 853 21.15 -11.52 -10.58
C ALA A 853 20.76 -10.02 -10.69
N PHE A 854 19.56 -9.64 -10.24
CA PHE A 854 19.14 -8.24 -10.20
C PHE A 854 20.04 -7.41 -9.29
N ALA A 855 20.29 -7.87 -8.06
CA ALA A 855 21.10 -7.12 -7.09
C ALA A 855 22.56 -6.98 -7.54
N SER A 856 23.15 -8.07 -8.02
CA SER A 856 24.53 -8.09 -8.54
C SER A 856 24.68 -7.23 -9.79
N GLY A 857 23.76 -7.37 -10.75
CA GLY A 857 23.75 -6.59 -11.97
C GLY A 857 23.48 -5.11 -11.72
N PHE A 858 22.64 -4.78 -10.72
CA PHE A 858 22.43 -3.40 -10.29
C PHE A 858 23.72 -2.75 -9.77
N ASN A 859 24.48 -3.46 -8.94
CA ASN A 859 25.78 -2.99 -8.46
C ASN A 859 26.75 -2.71 -9.61
N GLN A 860 26.83 -3.64 -10.59
CA GLN A 860 27.65 -3.47 -11.78
C GLN A 860 27.20 -2.27 -12.62
N PHE A 861 25.89 -2.11 -12.81
CA PHE A 861 25.31 -0.98 -13.53
C PHE A 861 25.68 0.36 -12.89
N VAL A 862 25.50 0.48 -11.57
CA VAL A 862 25.82 1.70 -10.81
C VAL A 862 27.32 2.01 -10.87
N GLN A 863 28.19 1.00 -10.67
CA GLN A 863 29.64 1.16 -10.75
C GLN A 863 30.07 1.60 -12.15
N ARG A 864 29.54 0.97 -13.19
CA ARG A 864 29.86 1.31 -14.58
C ARG A 864 29.41 2.72 -14.95
N LEU A 865 28.23 3.15 -14.49
CA LEU A 865 27.80 4.54 -14.65
C LEU A 865 28.77 5.50 -13.97
N LEU A 866 29.26 5.18 -12.78
CA LEU A 866 30.29 5.99 -12.11
C LEU A 866 31.59 6.07 -12.92
N ASP A 867 32.04 4.96 -13.50
CA ASP A 867 33.25 4.94 -14.33
C ASP A 867 33.10 5.85 -15.56
N ILE A 868 31.96 5.78 -16.25
CA ILE A 868 31.62 6.67 -17.38
C ILE A 868 31.64 8.14 -16.93
N LEU A 869 31.09 8.44 -15.76
CA LEU A 869 31.02 9.81 -15.24
C LEU A 869 32.38 10.31 -14.76
N ASN A 870 33.26 9.45 -14.25
CA ASN A 870 34.55 9.82 -13.68
C ASN A 870 35.70 9.80 -14.69
N ALA A 871 35.53 9.13 -15.83
CA ALA A 871 36.52 9.12 -16.89
C ALA A 871 36.89 10.55 -17.34
N ASN A 872 38.19 10.82 -17.39
CA ASN A 872 38.78 12.08 -17.82
C ASN A 872 39.82 11.79 -18.91
N ALA A 873 40.07 12.79 -19.77
CA ALA A 873 41.11 12.68 -20.79
C ALA A 873 42.46 12.50 -20.07
N THR A 874 43.14 11.39 -20.34
CA THR A 874 44.54 11.27 -19.97
C THR A 874 45.31 12.22 -20.90
N HIS A 875 45.84 13.33 -20.38
CA HIS A 875 46.83 14.09 -21.10
C HIS A 875 48.05 13.18 -21.27
N SER A 876 48.41 12.83 -22.50
CA SER A 876 49.73 12.27 -22.77
C SER A 876 50.74 13.30 -22.29
N VAL A 877 51.68 12.85 -21.47
CA VAL A 877 52.77 13.66 -20.89
C VAL A 877 53.65 14.32 -21.98
N GLU A 878 53.42 14.01 -23.25
CA GLU A 878 54.13 14.60 -24.40
C GLU A 878 53.58 15.96 -24.87
N GLU A 879 52.37 16.37 -24.49
CA GLU A 879 51.81 17.69 -24.91
C GLU A 879 52.04 18.83 -23.90
N VAL A 880 52.61 18.56 -22.73
CA VAL A 880 53.04 19.61 -21.78
C VAL A 880 54.52 20.00 -22.00
N ALA A 881 55.21 19.31 -22.92
CA ALA A 881 56.61 19.55 -23.27
C ALA A 881 56.82 20.09 -24.71
N ALA A 882 55.76 20.51 -25.39
CA ALA A 882 55.80 21.29 -26.63
C ALA A 882 55.14 22.65 -26.38
#